data_AF-A0A3N6PM48-F1
#
_entry.id   AF-A0A3N6PM48-F1
#
_cell.length_a   1.000
_cell.length_b   1.000
_cell.length_c   1.000
_cell.angle_alpha   90.00
_cell.angle_beta   90.00
_cell.angle_gamma   90.00
#
_symmetry.space_group_name_H-M   'P 1'
#
loop_
_entity.id
_entity.type
_entity.pdbx_description
1 polymer ?
#
loop_
_entity_poly.entity_id
_entity_poly.type
_entity_poly.pdbx_seq_one_letter_code
_entity_poly.pdbx_strand_id
1 'polypeptide(L)'
;MMLKTPTKNSLPTQQQRINFKQAKNFFSLGKVFAKKSEWKKAIAAYRKAIELAPDWKEARKYLADLENKLQEKTTNTQQQIEPSKKLTISDYPLEKILAKQEEQESENTTATNAVIVNSNLADDYHTNGDNLVEKGEKEEAIKAYIKAIEINPELWEVHHKLGNLLQEIEELEKAVNAYNKSIELKSDFSWYYNNLGDVLVKLEKWEEAVSAYRQAVELNPDFAWGYYKLGDVLVKLEKWEEAVNVYRKFMQIQPDFSPKVEEKLNQSLHQQVKGKLEEALSYYRQAIENDPMDVESYQKALEIKPDDAQLYLGLGNALIAKAKVYYNRAIELDHSLHEVNKKKLSIYYKQTNQQSLTQAENYDCAISIKADNPEFYVGLGNTYAWHSRLDKAIAFYRMALLLKSDYQEAQVQLKLLLNRKERLNQAFQKFFTDSALYALWLKENSPKPSDIVRMPDVIESLEYKPIISIIVPIFNPPEELLREMIQSVQDQIYPYWELCLADDASSMPHVRKILEEYSAQDERIKAIFREKNGHISAASNSALSIATGDFIALLDHDDLLTPDALYEVAILLNQNPDADMIYSDEDFLNEQGQRSSPFFKPDWSPDTFLSRMYSCHLGVYRRSLVNEINGFRLGYEGSQDYDLVLRLTEKTDKIFHIPKILYHWRIHAASSASGTDAKPYAYQAAVKVLSEAIKRRGENGKIIMNEEFLGYYTVRYEIKEYKLVSIIIPTRNLGNILNQCLHSIFEKSTYPNYEVILIDNGSDEQETKEIIAYWKNREPKRFKCYELDIPFNYAKINNYAVTKANGDYLLLLNNDTEVKTPDWIEGMVEQVQRPTIGAVGAKLLYPDDTIQHSGVVVGIGDVAGHSHKGSPDNTPGYFCQLITVNNYSAVTGACLMCRREVYEEVGGLDEELVVAYNDVDLCLKIQQKGYRNINLPHVVLYHYESKSRGYEDTPEKKARYQREAKIMQQRWGKVIAHDPCYSPNLSQKREDYFIKLKTYIEISPISLPKHHPEALLGYSIDSPTPGKHFDLGAILIRGWVIGKNSPAQTIKIVCNSNILSEIPVNQNRPDVANVYQVPGAENSGFETELRYVEIPDEGEIFIKTVLQDGSIFLLGKIKFHQYMIK
;
A
#
# COMPACT_ATOMS: atom_id res chain seq x y z
N MET A 1 41.33 86.74 0.23
CA MET A 1 41.06 88.13 -0.20
C MET A 1 40.82 88.12 -1.70
N MET A 2 39.85 88.93 -2.14
CA MET A 2 39.35 89.07 -3.50
C MET A 2 40.37 89.05 -4.64
N LEU A 3 39.88 88.55 -5.79
CA LEU A 3 40.09 89.03 -7.16
C LEU A 3 41.53 89.08 -7.70
N LYS A 4 41.78 88.31 -8.76
CA LYS A 4 41.95 88.85 -10.13
C LYS A 4 42.38 87.74 -11.11
N THR A 5 41.56 87.50 -12.12
CA THR A 5 42.07 87.24 -13.48
C THR A 5 43.04 88.38 -13.85
N PRO A 6 44.16 88.10 -14.54
CA PRO A 6 44.08 88.21 -16.00
C PRO A 6 45.09 87.37 -16.82
N THR A 7 44.64 87.03 -18.03
CA THR A 7 45.40 87.08 -19.31
C THR A 7 46.65 86.21 -19.49
N LYS A 8 46.62 85.25 -20.40
CA LYS A 8 46.81 85.41 -21.86
C LYS A 8 47.03 84.00 -22.45
N ASN A 9 46.08 83.54 -23.28
CA ASN A 9 46.42 82.59 -24.33
C ASN A 9 47.41 83.30 -25.25
N SER A 10 48.71 83.04 -25.09
CA SER A 10 49.64 83.20 -26.20
C SER A 10 49.22 82.16 -27.23
N LEU A 11 48.78 82.60 -28.42
CA LEU A 11 48.63 81.69 -29.54
C LEU A 11 49.98 80.97 -29.74
N PRO A 12 49.99 79.63 -29.87
CA PRO A 12 51.23 78.89 -30.00
C PRO A 12 52.03 79.43 -31.19
N THR A 13 53.34 79.58 -31.02
CA THR A 13 54.24 80.04 -32.08
C THR A 13 54.10 79.14 -33.32
N GLN A 14 54.43 79.64 -34.51
CA GLN A 14 54.28 78.86 -35.74
C GLN A 14 55.02 77.50 -35.65
N GLN A 15 56.14 77.45 -34.93
CA GLN A 15 56.85 76.22 -34.61
C GLN A 15 56.07 75.28 -33.68
N GLN A 16 55.38 75.80 -32.66
CA GLN A 16 54.52 74.98 -31.78
C GLN A 16 53.32 74.39 -32.53
N ARG A 17 52.76 75.10 -33.52
CA ARG A 17 51.68 74.57 -34.37
C ARG A 17 52.17 73.49 -35.32
N ILE A 18 53.36 73.64 -35.89
CA ILE A 18 53.98 72.62 -36.74
C ILE A 18 54.32 71.38 -35.91
N ASN A 19 54.91 71.56 -34.72
CA ASN A 19 55.21 70.46 -33.80
C ASN A 19 53.94 69.73 -33.36
N PHE A 20 52.84 70.45 -33.08
CA PHE A 20 51.58 69.79 -32.70
C PHE A 20 50.92 69.05 -33.87
N LYS A 21 51.06 69.56 -35.10
CA LYS A 21 50.58 68.85 -36.31
C LYS A 21 51.39 67.57 -36.56
N GLN A 22 52.71 67.63 -36.43
CA GLN A 22 53.57 66.43 -36.50
C GLN A 22 53.28 65.47 -35.33
N ALA A 23 53.04 65.99 -34.12
CA ALA A 23 52.63 65.18 -32.98
C ALA A 23 51.32 64.43 -33.25
N LYS A 24 50.32 65.07 -33.87
CA LYS A 24 49.08 64.41 -34.29
C LYS A 24 49.33 63.30 -35.30
N ASN A 25 50.22 63.49 -36.26
CA ASN A 25 50.56 62.46 -37.24
C ASN A 25 51.21 61.24 -36.58
N PHE A 26 52.17 61.44 -35.67
CA PHE A 26 52.75 60.34 -34.91
C PHE A 26 51.76 59.68 -33.94
N PHE A 27 50.84 60.45 -33.35
CA PHE A 27 49.77 59.89 -32.50
C PHE A 27 48.81 59.01 -33.31
N SER A 28 48.40 59.45 -34.50
CA SER A 28 47.59 58.65 -35.43
C SER A 28 48.35 57.40 -35.88
N LEU A 29 49.63 57.52 -36.21
CA LEU A 29 50.48 56.38 -36.57
C LEU A 29 50.61 55.37 -35.41
N GLY A 30 50.71 55.88 -34.17
CA GLY A 30 50.67 55.07 -32.96
C GLY A 30 49.37 54.27 -32.82
N LYS A 31 48.21 54.89 -33.11
CA LYS A 31 46.90 54.21 -33.12
C LYS A 31 46.83 53.14 -34.20
N VAL A 32 47.41 53.39 -35.36
CA VAL A 32 47.47 52.42 -36.46
C VAL A 32 48.33 51.21 -36.07
N PHE A 33 49.54 51.43 -35.53
CA PHE A 33 50.39 50.31 -35.08
C PHE A 33 49.77 49.55 -33.91
N ALA A 34 49.11 50.23 -32.98
CA ALA A 34 48.41 49.59 -31.87
C ALA A 34 47.26 48.69 -32.37
N LYS A 35 46.46 49.16 -33.34
CA LYS A 35 45.43 48.33 -33.98
C LYS A 35 46.02 47.09 -34.67
N LYS A 36 47.21 47.22 -35.28
CA LYS A 36 47.92 46.09 -35.91
C LYS A 36 48.70 45.21 -34.91
N SER A 37 48.59 45.45 -33.61
CA SER A 37 49.32 44.72 -32.56
C SER A 37 50.86 44.83 -32.63
N GLU A 38 51.40 45.86 -33.29
CA GLU A 38 52.84 46.14 -33.36
C GLU A 38 53.27 47.03 -32.18
N TRP A 39 53.13 46.50 -30.96
CA TRP A 39 53.16 47.26 -29.70
C TRP A 39 54.43 48.10 -29.48
N LYS A 40 55.61 47.57 -29.84
CA LYS A 40 56.88 48.28 -29.69
C LYS A 40 56.98 49.52 -30.58
N LYS A 41 56.43 49.46 -31.81
CA LYS A 41 56.38 50.60 -32.75
C LYS A 41 55.30 51.61 -32.34
N ALA A 42 54.16 51.14 -31.85
CA ALA A 42 53.10 51.99 -31.31
C ALA A 42 53.60 52.82 -30.12
N ILE A 43 54.29 52.18 -29.17
CA ILE A 43 54.92 52.84 -28.01
C ILE A 43 55.94 53.90 -28.46
N ALA A 44 56.81 53.58 -29.43
CA ALA A 44 57.78 54.52 -29.97
C ALA A 44 57.13 55.75 -30.64
N ALA A 45 56.06 55.53 -31.43
CA ALA A 45 55.32 56.60 -32.09
C ALA A 45 54.57 57.50 -31.09
N TYR A 46 53.93 56.93 -30.06
CA TYR A 46 53.27 57.71 -29.02
C TYR A 46 54.25 58.51 -28.16
N ARG A 47 55.42 57.95 -27.83
CA ARG A 47 56.47 58.69 -27.12
C ARG A 47 56.99 59.86 -27.95
N LYS A 48 57.13 59.72 -29.27
CA LYS A 48 57.53 60.82 -30.15
C LYS A 48 56.44 61.91 -30.27
N ALA A 49 55.17 61.52 -30.28
CA ALA A 49 54.06 62.47 -30.21
C ALA A 49 54.07 63.29 -28.89
N ILE A 50 54.35 62.64 -27.75
CA ILE A 50 54.48 63.33 -26.45
C ILE A 50 55.75 64.18 -26.40
N GLU A 51 56.86 63.76 -26.99
CA GLU A 51 58.09 64.56 -27.06
C GLU A 51 57.85 65.90 -27.80
N LEU A 52 57.10 65.85 -28.90
CA LEU A 52 56.76 67.03 -29.71
C LEU A 52 55.63 67.88 -29.07
N ALA A 53 54.77 67.27 -28.26
CA ALA A 53 53.66 67.92 -27.55
C ALA A 53 53.53 67.39 -26.09
N PRO A 54 54.37 67.89 -25.17
CA PRO A 54 54.50 67.32 -23.82
C PRO A 54 53.20 67.29 -23.03
N ASP A 55 52.36 68.31 -23.15
CA ASP A 55 51.15 68.45 -22.34
C ASP A 55 49.93 67.71 -22.90
N TRP A 56 50.09 66.94 -23.98
CA TRP A 56 48.98 66.22 -24.59
C TRP A 56 48.59 64.98 -23.75
N LYS A 57 47.62 65.21 -22.86
CA LYS A 57 47.13 64.22 -21.88
C LYS A 57 46.64 62.93 -22.52
N GLU A 58 45.99 63.03 -23.68
CA GLU A 58 45.45 61.88 -24.38
C GLU A 58 46.55 60.95 -24.90
N ALA A 59 47.62 61.51 -25.48
CA ALA A 59 48.78 60.72 -25.92
C ALA A 59 49.46 59.98 -24.76
N ARG A 60 49.58 60.62 -23.58
CA ARG A 60 50.10 59.98 -22.36
C ARG A 60 49.20 58.87 -21.84
N LYS A 61 47.88 59.07 -21.86
CA LYS A 61 46.91 58.05 -21.42
C LYS A 61 47.01 56.80 -22.30
N TYR A 62 47.04 56.96 -23.62
CA TYR A 62 47.17 55.83 -24.55
C TYR A 62 48.51 55.11 -24.42
N LEU A 63 49.61 55.84 -24.16
CA LEU A 63 50.91 55.21 -23.87
C LEU A 63 50.86 54.39 -22.57
N ALA A 64 50.30 54.94 -21.49
CA ALA A 64 50.19 54.25 -20.21
C ALA A 64 49.30 52.99 -20.28
N ASP A 65 48.17 53.07 -20.98
CA ASP A 65 47.29 51.91 -21.20
C ASP A 65 47.99 50.81 -22.01
N LEU A 66 48.81 51.17 -23.00
CA LEU A 66 49.60 50.19 -23.77
C LEU A 66 50.74 49.57 -22.95
N GLU A 67 51.43 50.37 -22.13
CA GLU A 67 52.52 49.88 -21.27
C GLU A 67 51.99 48.91 -20.20
N ASN A 68 50.85 49.23 -19.57
CA ASN A 68 50.18 48.34 -18.62
C ASN A 68 49.72 47.03 -19.27
N LYS A 69 49.12 47.08 -20.47
CA LYS A 69 48.72 45.87 -21.23
C LYS A 69 49.90 44.98 -21.62
N LEU A 70 51.09 45.57 -21.86
CA LEU A 70 52.29 44.78 -22.13
C LEU A 70 52.80 44.10 -20.86
N GLN A 71 52.74 44.79 -19.72
CA GLN A 71 53.19 44.29 -18.43
C GLN A 71 52.31 43.13 -17.93
N GLU A 72 50.99 43.23 -18.07
CA GLU A 72 50.03 42.15 -17.73
C GLU A 72 50.22 40.88 -18.57
N LYS A 73 50.58 41.01 -19.86
CA LYS A 73 50.85 39.86 -20.76
C LYS A 73 52.17 39.16 -20.49
N THR A 74 53.13 39.78 -19.78
CA THR A 74 54.44 39.16 -19.51
C THR A 74 54.45 38.37 -18.18
N THR A 75 53.44 38.54 -17.33
CA THR A 75 53.34 37.89 -15.99
C THR A 75 52.70 36.50 -15.98
N ASN A 76 52.20 35.97 -17.11
CA ASN A 76 51.55 34.65 -17.19
C ASN A 76 52.31 33.61 -18.05
N THR A 77 53.63 33.79 -18.24
CA THR A 77 54.51 32.74 -18.78
C THR A 77 55.90 32.86 -18.12
N GLN A 78 56.27 31.91 -17.27
CA GLN A 78 57.62 31.81 -16.72
C GLN A 78 58.61 31.34 -17.79
N GLN A 79 59.21 32.29 -18.51
CA GLN A 79 60.57 32.18 -19.05
C GLN A 79 61.27 33.53 -18.85
N GLN A 80 62.38 33.52 -18.11
CA GLN A 80 63.26 34.67 -17.86
C GLN A 80 63.87 35.20 -19.16
N ILE A 81 63.67 36.49 -19.49
CA ILE A 81 64.62 37.33 -20.24
C ILE A 81 64.55 38.79 -19.70
N GLU A 82 65.73 39.42 -19.59
CA GLU A 82 66.17 40.59 -18.83
C GLU A 82 65.33 41.90 -18.83
N PRO A 83 65.44 42.70 -17.76
CA PRO A 83 65.00 44.10 -17.76
C PRO A 83 65.99 44.96 -18.56
N SER A 84 65.44 45.97 -19.26
CA SER A 84 66.15 47.09 -19.91
C SER A 84 66.71 46.89 -21.33
N LYS A 85 65.85 47.20 -22.31
CA LYS A 85 66.25 48.11 -23.41
C LYS A 85 65.13 49.14 -23.57
N LYS A 86 65.39 50.40 -23.20
CA LYS A 86 64.53 51.52 -23.61
C LYS A 86 64.57 51.53 -25.14
N LEU A 87 63.50 51.08 -25.79
CA LEU A 87 63.34 51.17 -27.24
C LEU A 87 63.51 52.63 -27.64
N THR A 88 64.61 52.94 -28.32
CA THR A 88 64.88 54.26 -28.87
C THR A 88 64.34 54.34 -30.30
N ILE A 89 63.91 55.53 -30.71
CA ILE A 89 63.28 55.81 -32.02
C ILE A 89 64.16 55.35 -33.20
N SER A 90 65.47 55.21 -32.99
CA SER A 90 66.43 54.69 -33.96
C SER A 90 66.12 53.30 -34.51
N ASP A 91 65.32 52.51 -33.79
CA ASP A 91 65.07 51.11 -34.16
C ASP A 91 64.01 50.97 -35.27
N TYR A 92 63.29 52.06 -35.61
CA TYR A 92 62.27 52.06 -36.65
C TYR A 92 62.27 53.38 -37.44
N PRO A 93 62.50 53.40 -38.77
CA PRO A 93 62.57 54.63 -39.56
C PRO A 93 61.16 55.14 -39.91
N LEU A 94 60.44 55.64 -38.90
CA LEU A 94 59.03 56.01 -38.98
C LEU A 94 58.75 57.21 -39.89
N GLU A 95 59.73 58.10 -40.07
CA GLU A 95 59.62 59.29 -40.93
C GLU A 95 59.52 58.91 -42.42
N LYS A 96 60.13 57.79 -42.84
CA LYS A 96 60.04 57.28 -44.23
C LYS A 96 58.69 56.65 -44.57
N ILE A 97 57.90 56.26 -43.56
CA ILE A 97 56.57 55.67 -43.76
C ILE A 97 55.53 56.78 -43.96
N LEU A 98 55.68 57.91 -43.27
CA LEU A 98 54.83 59.10 -43.43
C LEU A 98 54.95 59.73 -44.83
N ALA A 99 56.18 59.79 -45.37
CA ALA A 99 56.41 60.32 -46.73
C ALA A 99 55.73 59.51 -47.85
N LYS A 100 55.40 58.22 -47.61
CA LYS A 100 54.71 57.36 -48.59
C LYS A 100 53.18 57.48 -48.58
N GLN A 101 52.59 58.09 -47.54
CA GLN A 101 51.15 58.34 -47.49
C GLN A 101 50.76 59.68 -48.11
N GLU A 102 51.67 60.66 -48.16
CA GLU A 102 51.41 61.99 -48.72
C GLU A 102 51.50 62.04 -50.27
N GLU A 103 51.95 60.96 -50.94
CA GLU A 103 52.03 60.84 -52.41
C GLU A 103 50.75 60.30 -53.09
N GLN A 104 49.67 60.00 -52.35
CA GLN A 104 48.38 59.54 -52.90
C GLN A 104 47.24 60.58 -52.81
N GLU A 105 47.49 61.78 -52.27
CA GLU A 105 46.52 62.90 -52.21
C GLU A 105 46.87 64.01 -53.21
N SER A 106 47.09 63.66 -54.48
CA SER A 106 47.22 64.63 -55.58
C SER A 106 46.34 64.26 -56.77
N GLU A 107 45.04 64.54 -56.68
CA GLU A 107 44.20 64.85 -57.84
C GLU A 107 42.90 65.53 -57.36
N ASN A 108 42.51 66.61 -58.06
CA ASN A 108 41.33 67.47 -57.85
C ASN A 108 41.39 68.58 -56.79
N THR A 109 42.35 69.49 -56.98
CA THR A 109 42.13 70.93 -56.76
C THR A 109 41.27 71.52 -57.89
N THR A 110 40.03 71.95 -57.59
CA THR A 110 39.38 73.22 -58.02
C THR A 110 37.86 73.17 -57.78
N ALA A 111 37.42 73.39 -56.54
CA ALA A 111 36.07 73.88 -56.20
C ALA A 111 36.03 74.54 -54.81
N THR A 112 37.19 74.91 -54.28
CA THR A 112 37.38 75.60 -53.01
C THR A 112 37.25 77.10 -53.26
N ASN A 113 36.07 77.67 -52.96
CA ASN A 113 35.91 79.04 -52.40
C ASN A 113 34.44 79.54 -52.32
N ALA A 114 33.44 78.77 -52.77
CA ALA A 114 32.02 79.10 -52.55
C ALA A 114 31.35 78.31 -51.39
N VAL A 115 31.92 77.17 -50.99
CA VAL A 115 31.40 76.32 -49.89
C VAL A 115 31.83 76.83 -48.49
N ILE A 116 32.96 77.56 -48.39
CA ILE A 116 33.57 77.93 -47.10
C ILE A 116 32.77 79.02 -46.35
N VAL A 117 31.97 79.85 -47.03
CA VAL A 117 31.16 80.90 -46.37
C VAL A 117 29.83 80.36 -45.81
N ASN A 118 29.25 79.31 -46.41
CA ASN A 118 28.01 78.69 -45.90
C ASN A 118 28.26 77.61 -44.82
N SER A 119 29.47 77.05 -44.72
CA SER A 119 29.84 76.07 -43.68
C SER A 119 29.79 76.65 -42.26
N ASN A 120 30.35 77.85 -42.04
CA ASN A 120 30.46 78.42 -40.69
C ASN A 120 29.09 78.75 -40.06
N LEU A 121 28.10 79.14 -40.87
CA LEU A 121 26.77 79.45 -40.36
C LEU A 121 25.99 78.18 -39.95
N ALA A 122 26.18 77.08 -40.68
CA ALA A 122 25.59 75.79 -40.31
C ALA A 122 26.21 75.23 -39.01
N ASP A 123 27.53 75.41 -38.84
CA ASP A 123 28.26 75.02 -37.63
C ASP A 123 27.82 75.81 -36.38
N ASP A 124 27.47 77.09 -36.55
CA ASP A 124 26.91 77.92 -35.47
C ASP A 124 25.53 77.41 -35.01
N TYR A 125 24.63 77.06 -35.95
CA TYR A 125 23.32 76.48 -35.61
C TYR A 125 23.44 75.07 -35.02
N HIS A 126 24.39 74.26 -35.49
CA HIS A 126 24.72 72.96 -34.88
C HIS A 126 25.17 73.13 -33.43
N THR A 127 26.13 74.03 -33.17
CA THR A 127 26.64 74.31 -31.82
C THR A 127 25.54 74.88 -30.91
N ASN A 128 24.65 75.72 -31.45
CA ASN A 128 23.49 76.21 -30.73
C ASN A 128 22.51 75.08 -30.37
N GLY A 129 22.25 74.16 -31.31
CA GLY A 129 21.45 72.96 -31.06
C GLY A 129 22.02 72.11 -29.92
N ASP A 130 23.33 71.85 -29.93
CA ASP A 130 24.01 71.11 -28.85
C ASP A 130 23.83 71.78 -27.48
N ASN A 131 24.04 73.10 -27.42
CA ASN A 131 23.87 73.88 -26.18
C ASN A 131 22.41 73.88 -25.68
N LEU A 132 21.42 73.85 -26.59
CA LEU A 132 20.00 73.78 -26.23
C LEU A 132 19.63 72.39 -25.71
N VAL A 133 20.19 71.32 -26.28
CA VAL A 133 20.06 69.95 -25.74
C VAL A 133 20.60 69.87 -24.31
N GLU A 134 21.78 70.46 -24.04
CA GLU A 134 22.36 70.48 -22.69
C GLU A 134 21.50 71.23 -21.66
N LYS A 135 20.72 72.23 -22.11
CA LYS A 135 19.76 72.97 -21.27
C LYS A 135 18.41 72.28 -21.12
N GLY A 136 18.14 71.22 -21.88
CA GLY A 136 16.88 70.48 -21.88
C GLY A 136 15.76 71.09 -22.75
N GLU A 137 16.06 72.11 -23.56
CA GLU A 137 15.13 72.80 -24.46
C GLU A 137 15.04 72.05 -25.80
N LYS A 138 14.37 70.89 -25.79
CA LYS A 138 14.39 69.91 -26.89
C LYS A 138 13.73 70.40 -28.17
N GLU A 139 12.62 71.12 -28.08
CA GLU A 139 11.88 71.59 -29.27
C GLU A 139 12.61 72.74 -29.99
N GLU A 140 13.25 73.65 -29.26
CA GLU A 140 14.13 74.66 -29.85
C GLU A 140 15.40 74.03 -30.44
N ALA A 141 15.97 73.00 -29.80
CA ALA A 141 17.11 72.27 -30.33
C ALA A 141 16.79 71.60 -31.68
N ILE A 142 15.62 70.96 -31.83
CA ILE A 142 15.16 70.40 -33.11
C ILE A 142 15.09 71.49 -34.19
N LYS A 143 14.51 72.66 -33.87
CA LYS A 143 14.43 73.79 -34.82
C LYS A 143 15.82 74.30 -35.22
N ALA A 144 16.76 74.34 -34.28
CA ALA A 144 18.13 74.73 -34.54
C ALA A 144 18.85 73.71 -35.45
N TYR A 145 18.67 72.42 -35.21
CA TYR A 145 19.23 71.35 -36.06
C TYR A 145 18.61 71.34 -37.46
N ILE A 146 17.30 71.55 -37.60
CA ILE A 146 16.65 71.67 -38.93
C ILE A 146 17.24 72.86 -39.69
N LYS A 147 17.43 74.01 -39.05
CA LYS A 147 18.08 75.18 -39.70
C LYS A 147 19.53 74.89 -40.10
N ALA A 148 20.29 74.18 -39.26
CA ALA A 148 21.65 73.77 -39.61
C ALA A 148 21.66 72.88 -40.86
N ILE A 149 20.70 71.95 -40.95
CA ILE A 149 20.52 71.04 -42.10
C ILE A 149 20.02 71.79 -43.36
N GLU A 150 19.13 72.78 -43.23
CA GLU A 150 18.68 73.60 -44.36
C GLU A 150 19.82 74.39 -45.00
N ILE A 151 20.77 74.85 -44.19
CA ILE A 151 21.95 75.62 -44.64
C ILE A 151 23.02 74.68 -45.21
N ASN A 152 23.29 73.57 -44.52
CA ASN A 152 24.20 72.53 -45.00
C ASN A 152 23.58 71.14 -44.84
N PRO A 153 22.96 70.60 -45.91
CA PRO A 153 22.34 69.28 -45.87
C PRO A 153 23.29 68.12 -45.63
N GLU A 154 24.61 68.31 -45.80
CA GLU A 154 25.63 67.26 -45.69
C GLU A 154 26.13 67.00 -44.25
N LEU A 155 25.57 67.70 -43.25
CA LEU A 155 25.92 67.54 -41.84
C LEU A 155 25.34 66.26 -41.22
N TRP A 156 25.94 65.11 -41.53
CA TRP A 156 25.51 63.80 -41.01
C TRP A 156 25.40 63.76 -39.47
N GLU A 157 26.32 64.41 -38.73
CA GLU A 157 26.29 64.49 -37.26
C GLU A 157 24.99 65.10 -36.74
N VAL A 158 24.52 66.16 -37.41
CA VAL A 158 23.32 66.89 -37.02
C VAL A 158 22.08 66.07 -37.32
N HIS A 159 22.02 65.38 -38.46
CA HIS A 159 20.94 64.45 -38.78
C HIS A 159 20.83 63.31 -37.76
N HIS A 160 21.96 62.75 -37.31
CA HIS A 160 21.95 61.71 -36.27
C HIS A 160 21.49 62.23 -34.91
N LYS A 161 22.02 63.38 -34.47
CA LYS A 161 21.60 64.03 -33.21
C LYS A 161 20.13 64.42 -33.23
N LEU A 162 19.63 64.90 -34.36
CA LEU A 162 18.22 65.16 -34.60
C LEU A 162 17.40 63.87 -34.48
N GLY A 163 17.87 62.76 -35.07
CA GLY A 163 17.24 61.44 -34.93
C GLY A 163 17.15 60.98 -33.46
N ASN A 164 18.22 61.11 -32.68
CA ASN A 164 18.23 60.77 -31.25
C ASN A 164 17.20 61.61 -30.48
N LEU A 165 17.13 62.91 -30.75
CA LEU A 165 16.23 63.82 -30.07
C LEU A 165 14.76 63.59 -30.46
N LEU A 166 14.49 63.32 -31.74
CA LEU A 166 13.16 62.93 -32.25
C LEU A 166 12.69 61.60 -31.64
N GLN A 167 13.59 60.64 -31.47
CA GLN A 167 13.29 59.37 -30.79
C GLN A 167 12.94 59.58 -29.32
N GLU A 168 13.58 60.53 -28.63
CA GLU A 168 13.29 60.84 -27.22
C GLU A 168 11.92 61.50 -27.03
N ILE A 169 11.43 62.26 -28.01
CA ILE A 169 10.08 62.87 -27.98
C ILE A 169 9.01 62.00 -28.67
N GLU A 170 9.34 60.74 -28.98
CA GLU A 170 8.47 59.73 -29.60
C GLU A 170 7.94 60.07 -31.00
N GLU A 171 8.61 60.95 -31.73
CA GLU A 171 8.35 61.25 -33.15
C GLU A 171 9.12 60.26 -34.05
N LEU A 172 8.74 58.98 -33.95
CA LEU A 172 9.53 57.83 -34.42
C LEU A 172 9.76 57.81 -35.94
N GLU A 173 8.75 58.12 -36.76
CA GLU A 173 8.88 58.14 -38.23
C GLU A 173 9.81 59.26 -38.71
N LYS A 174 9.76 60.42 -38.04
CA LYS A 174 10.69 61.52 -38.32
C LYS A 174 12.11 61.14 -37.90
N ALA A 175 12.26 60.44 -36.78
CA ALA A 175 13.54 59.89 -36.33
C ALA A 175 14.14 58.90 -37.36
N VAL A 176 13.34 57.97 -37.91
CA VAL A 176 13.79 57.04 -38.97
C VAL A 176 14.31 57.82 -40.19
N ASN A 177 13.58 58.85 -40.63
CA ASN A 177 14.01 59.68 -41.77
C ASN A 177 15.33 60.41 -41.49
N ALA A 178 15.48 60.98 -40.29
CA ALA A 178 16.71 61.66 -39.87
C ALA A 178 17.91 60.70 -39.80
N TYR A 179 17.72 59.49 -39.24
CA TYR A 179 18.77 58.48 -39.22
C TYR A 179 19.14 57.96 -40.62
N ASN A 180 18.15 57.69 -41.48
CA ASN A 180 18.41 57.28 -42.86
C ASN A 180 19.19 58.36 -43.63
N LYS A 181 18.86 59.63 -43.43
CA LYS A 181 19.61 60.74 -44.04
C LYS A 181 21.03 60.83 -43.51
N SER A 182 21.23 60.64 -42.19
CA SER A 182 22.58 60.55 -41.62
C SER A 182 23.39 59.39 -42.21
N ILE A 183 22.75 58.24 -42.42
CA ILE A 183 23.39 57.04 -42.98
C ILE A 183 23.73 57.21 -44.46
N GLU A 184 22.85 57.83 -45.24
CA GLU A 184 23.09 58.16 -46.66
C GLU A 184 24.33 59.05 -46.83
N LEU A 185 24.49 60.03 -45.93
CA LEU A 185 25.63 60.95 -45.93
C LEU A 185 26.90 60.31 -45.38
N LYS A 186 26.78 59.42 -44.37
CA LYS A 186 27.91 58.72 -43.77
C LYS A 186 27.50 57.34 -43.26
N SER A 187 27.89 56.31 -44.00
CA SER A 187 27.51 54.91 -43.78
C SER A 187 28.50 54.10 -42.94
N ASP A 188 29.62 54.69 -42.47
CA ASP A 188 30.73 53.95 -41.85
C ASP A 188 30.67 53.85 -40.32
N PHE A 189 29.53 54.18 -39.70
CA PHE A 189 29.38 54.21 -38.24
C PHE A 189 28.27 53.31 -37.70
N SER A 190 28.66 52.26 -36.98
CA SER A 190 27.78 51.18 -36.52
C SER A 190 26.63 51.64 -35.60
N TRP A 191 26.84 52.67 -34.78
CA TRP A 191 25.82 53.14 -33.84
C TRP A 191 24.61 53.80 -34.53
N TYR A 192 24.77 54.35 -35.74
CA TYR A 192 23.63 54.94 -36.47
C TYR A 192 22.63 53.87 -36.88
N TYR A 193 23.15 52.76 -37.37
CA TYR A 193 22.36 51.60 -37.73
C TYR A 193 21.75 50.92 -36.49
N ASN A 194 22.45 50.90 -35.35
CA ASN A 194 21.89 50.40 -34.09
C ASN A 194 20.69 51.26 -33.64
N ASN A 195 20.85 52.58 -33.59
CA ASN A 195 19.78 53.47 -33.13
C ASN A 195 18.59 53.47 -34.09
N LEU A 196 18.85 53.42 -35.40
CA LEU A 196 17.81 53.18 -36.40
C LEU A 196 17.07 51.86 -36.12
N GLY A 197 17.80 50.78 -35.85
CA GLY A 197 17.21 49.50 -35.46
C GLY A 197 16.33 49.59 -34.20
N ASP A 198 16.76 50.33 -33.18
CA ASP A 198 15.99 50.53 -31.94
C ASP A 198 14.67 51.29 -32.21
N VAL A 199 14.67 52.28 -33.10
CA VAL A 199 13.45 52.98 -33.51
C VAL A 199 12.54 52.10 -34.36
N LEU A 200 13.10 51.34 -35.31
CA LEU A 200 12.31 50.42 -36.14
C LEU A 200 11.65 49.32 -35.32
N VAL A 201 12.32 48.85 -34.25
CA VAL A 201 11.71 47.93 -33.27
C VAL A 201 10.51 48.57 -32.56
N LYS A 202 10.61 49.85 -32.16
CA LYS A 202 9.47 50.56 -31.54
C LYS A 202 8.29 50.75 -32.50
N LEU A 203 8.56 50.85 -33.80
CA LEU A 203 7.56 50.91 -34.86
C LEU A 203 7.07 49.51 -35.31
N GLU A 204 7.52 48.44 -34.65
CA GLU A 204 7.22 47.04 -35.00
C GLU A 204 7.61 46.65 -36.43
N LYS A 205 8.58 47.36 -37.03
CA LYS A 205 9.14 47.08 -38.36
C LYS A 205 10.32 46.12 -38.25
N TRP A 206 10.02 44.87 -37.92
CA TRP A 206 11.00 43.87 -37.51
C TRP A 206 12.06 43.54 -38.56
N GLU A 207 11.67 43.32 -39.82
CA GLU A 207 12.60 42.98 -40.91
C GLU A 207 13.54 44.14 -41.26
N GLU A 208 13.03 45.36 -41.26
CA GLU A 208 13.84 46.57 -41.45
C GLU A 208 14.83 46.74 -40.28
N ALA A 209 14.40 46.47 -39.05
CA ALA A 209 15.26 46.50 -37.88
C ALA A 209 16.37 45.44 -37.95
N VAL A 210 16.08 44.21 -38.40
CA VAL A 210 17.10 43.18 -38.62
C VAL A 210 18.14 43.66 -39.63
N SER A 211 17.71 44.27 -40.73
CA SER A 211 18.63 44.82 -41.74
C SER A 211 19.54 45.89 -41.13
N ALA A 212 18.97 46.84 -40.37
CA ALA A 212 19.73 47.88 -39.69
C ALA A 212 20.74 47.28 -38.68
N TYR A 213 20.32 46.39 -37.79
CA TYR A 213 21.24 45.76 -36.83
C TYR A 213 22.32 44.89 -37.49
N ARG A 214 22.02 44.20 -38.60
CA ARG A 214 23.04 43.48 -39.39
C ARG A 214 24.10 44.41 -39.93
N GLN A 215 23.70 45.54 -40.52
CA GLN A 215 24.66 46.55 -40.98
C GLN A 215 25.49 47.10 -39.82
N ALA A 216 24.89 47.31 -38.64
CA ALA A 216 25.63 47.75 -37.45
C ALA A 216 26.76 46.78 -37.05
N VAL A 217 26.48 45.47 -37.03
CA VAL A 217 27.48 44.45 -36.66
C VAL A 217 28.46 44.11 -37.78
N GLU A 218 28.09 44.32 -39.05
CA GLU A 218 29.02 44.21 -40.19
C GLU A 218 30.05 45.34 -40.18
N LEU A 219 29.62 46.58 -39.89
CA LEU A 219 30.51 47.73 -39.78
C LEU A 219 31.43 47.66 -38.56
N ASN A 220 30.96 47.04 -37.48
CA ASN A 220 31.76 46.80 -36.27
C ASN A 220 31.54 45.38 -35.73
N PRO A 221 32.36 44.41 -36.17
CA PRO A 221 32.25 43.01 -35.73
C PRO A 221 32.53 42.74 -34.24
N ASP A 222 33.07 43.72 -33.50
CA ASP A 222 33.28 43.64 -32.05
C ASP A 222 32.14 44.33 -31.26
N PHE A 223 31.07 44.76 -31.94
CA PHE A 223 29.94 45.43 -31.31
C PHE A 223 28.97 44.44 -30.66
N ALA A 224 29.31 43.98 -29.46
CA ALA A 224 28.52 43.01 -28.69
C ALA A 224 27.04 43.42 -28.60
N TRP A 225 26.73 44.66 -28.20
CA TRP A 225 25.35 45.12 -28.05
C TRP A 225 24.50 44.97 -29.33
N GLY A 226 25.09 45.20 -30.51
CA GLY A 226 24.40 45.01 -31.78
C GLY A 226 24.02 43.55 -32.04
N TYR A 227 24.88 42.59 -31.69
CA TYR A 227 24.57 41.15 -31.80
C TYR A 227 23.45 40.73 -30.84
N TYR A 228 23.41 41.32 -29.63
CA TYR A 228 22.33 41.07 -28.67
C TYR A 228 20.98 41.54 -29.23
N LYS A 229 20.92 42.79 -29.71
CA LYS A 229 19.71 43.39 -30.28
C LYS A 229 19.24 42.67 -31.54
N LEU A 230 20.16 42.29 -32.41
CA LEU A 230 19.87 41.47 -33.58
C LEU A 230 19.29 40.11 -33.19
N GLY A 231 19.85 39.46 -32.18
CA GLY A 231 19.34 38.19 -31.65
C GLY A 231 17.90 38.30 -31.13
N ASP A 232 17.59 39.37 -30.39
CA ASP A 232 16.26 39.59 -29.83
C ASP A 232 15.19 39.73 -30.92
N VAL A 233 15.50 40.47 -31.99
CA VAL A 233 14.58 40.64 -33.12
C VAL A 233 14.47 39.36 -33.95
N LEU A 234 15.56 38.62 -34.15
CA LEU A 234 15.53 37.34 -34.86
C LEU A 234 14.69 36.29 -34.13
N VAL A 235 14.73 36.29 -32.78
CA VAL A 235 13.82 35.47 -31.96
C VAL A 235 12.36 35.87 -32.17
N LYS A 236 12.06 37.17 -32.24
CA LYS A 236 10.68 37.65 -32.52
C LYS A 236 10.18 37.24 -33.89
N LEU A 237 11.06 37.14 -34.88
CA LEU A 237 10.76 36.63 -36.22
C LEU A 237 10.85 35.12 -36.36
N GLU A 238 11.04 34.38 -35.26
CA GLU A 238 11.19 32.93 -35.22
C GLU A 238 12.35 32.39 -36.08
N LYS A 239 13.35 33.22 -36.37
CA LYS A 239 14.57 32.86 -37.13
C LYS A 239 15.63 32.28 -36.19
N TRP A 240 15.32 31.13 -35.60
CA TRP A 240 16.06 30.52 -34.49
C TRP A 240 17.53 30.24 -34.80
N GLU A 241 17.84 29.70 -35.98
CA GLU A 241 19.21 29.36 -36.38
C GLU A 241 20.10 30.61 -36.49
N GLU A 242 19.58 31.69 -37.06
CA GLU A 242 20.30 32.95 -37.16
C GLU A 242 20.46 33.59 -35.77
N ALA A 243 19.42 33.54 -34.92
CA ALA A 243 19.46 34.02 -33.53
C ALA A 243 20.55 33.32 -32.69
N VAL A 244 20.64 31.98 -32.79
CA VAL A 244 21.67 31.18 -32.11
C VAL A 244 23.07 31.62 -32.51
N ASN A 245 23.30 31.85 -33.80
CA ASN A 245 24.61 32.26 -34.30
C ASN A 245 25.01 33.65 -33.78
N VAL A 246 24.10 34.61 -33.77
CA VAL A 246 24.40 35.97 -33.27
C VAL A 246 24.58 36.00 -31.75
N TYR A 247 23.81 35.24 -30.97
CA TYR A 247 24.03 35.13 -29.52
C TYR A 247 25.34 34.42 -29.17
N ARG A 248 25.74 33.39 -29.91
CA ARG A 248 27.08 32.79 -29.76
C ARG A 248 28.18 33.81 -30.06
N LYS A 249 27.99 34.63 -31.09
CA LYS A 249 28.94 35.68 -31.43
C LYS A 249 29.01 36.76 -30.34
N PHE A 250 27.88 37.14 -29.75
CA PHE A 250 27.85 37.98 -28.54
C PHE A 250 28.70 37.40 -27.41
N MET A 251 28.50 36.11 -27.07
CA MET A 251 29.22 35.45 -25.98
C MET A 251 30.73 35.32 -26.25
N GLN A 252 31.15 35.22 -27.51
CA GLN A 252 32.57 35.26 -27.88
C GLN A 252 33.20 36.63 -27.61
N ILE A 253 32.43 37.71 -27.79
CA ILE A 253 32.92 39.09 -27.65
C ILE A 253 32.86 39.55 -26.18
N GLN A 254 31.81 39.17 -25.43
CA GLN A 254 31.67 39.43 -23.99
C GLN A 254 31.39 38.13 -23.20
N PRO A 255 32.45 37.39 -22.81
CA PRO A 255 32.29 36.13 -22.06
C PRO A 255 31.93 36.33 -20.58
N ASP A 256 32.44 37.39 -19.95
CA ASP A 256 32.38 37.59 -18.47
C ASP A 256 31.06 38.22 -17.97
N PHE A 257 30.12 38.52 -18.87
CA PHE A 257 28.85 39.15 -18.54
C PHE A 257 27.77 38.69 -19.51
N SER A 258 26.84 37.81 -19.09
CA SER A 258 25.38 37.87 -19.39
C SER A 258 24.64 36.52 -19.24
N PRO A 259 24.21 36.14 -18.02
CA PRO A 259 23.32 34.98 -17.81
C PRO A 259 22.01 35.07 -18.62
N LYS A 260 21.51 36.30 -18.84
CA LYS A 260 20.30 36.56 -19.65
C LYS A 260 20.46 36.22 -21.13
N VAL A 261 21.68 36.29 -21.69
CA VAL A 261 21.93 35.95 -23.10
C VAL A 261 22.11 34.44 -23.25
N GLU A 262 22.73 33.79 -22.28
CA GLU A 262 22.84 32.33 -22.22
C GLU A 262 21.45 31.68 -22.14
N GLU A 263 20.54 32.23 -21.33
CA GLU A 263 19.14 31.80 -21.29
C GLU A 263 18.45 31.91 -22.66
N LYS A 264 18.59 33.06 -23.33
CA LYS A 264 18.00 33.29 -24.67
C LYS A 264 18.63 32.41 -25.76
N LEU A 265 19.94 32.15 -25.68
CA LEU A 265 20.65 31.23 -26.57
C LEU A 265 20.14 29.80 -26.38
N ASN A 266 19.99 29.35 -25.14
CA ASN A 266 19.47 28.02 -24.83
C ASN A 266 18.02 27.86 -25.27
N GLN A 267 17.18 28.88 -25.08
CA GLN A 267 15.81 28.90 -25.61
C GLN A 267 15.80 28.83 -27.14
N SER A 268 16.64 29.60 -27.82
CA SER A 268 16.72 29.61 -29.29
C SER A 268 17.25 28.28 -29.84
N LEU A 269 18.25 27.67 -29.17
CA LEU A 269 18.75 26.33 -29.49
C LEU A 269 17.67 25.26 -29.33
N HIS A 270 16.89 25.35 -28.25
CA HIS A 270 15.78 24.43 -28.00
C HIS A 270 14.72 24.52 -29.11
N GLN A 271 14.33 25.73 -29.52
CA GLN A 271 13.36 25.91 -30.61
C GLN A 271 13.92 25.49 -31.98
N GLN A 272 15.21 25.74 -32.24
CA GLN A 272 15.88 25.28 -33.46
C GLN A 272 15.90 23.75 -33.57
N VAL A 273 16.23 23.06 -32.47
CA VAL A 273 16.23 21.59 -32.42
C VAL A 273 14.80 21.06 -32.58
N LYS A 274 13.83 21.67 -31.90
CA LYS A 274 12.41 21.32 -32.02
C LYS A 274 11.91 21.42 -33.46
N GLY A 275 12.25 22.50 -34.18
CA GLY A 275 11.86 22.67 -35.59
C GLY A 275 12.44 21.59 -36.51
N LYS A 276 13.73 21.26 -36.37
CA LYS A 276 14.38 20.21 -37.18
C LYS A 276 13.85 18.81 -36.87
N LEU A 277 13.48 18.54 -35.62
CA LEU A 277 12.84 17.29 -35.21
C LEU A 277 11.42 17.17 -35.78
N GLU A 278 10.63 18.24 -35.80
CA GLU A 278 9.30 18.24 -36.43
C GLU A 278 9.38 18.05 -37.95
N GLU A 279 10.38 18.66 -38.61
CA GLU A 279 10.64 18.43 -40.04
C GLU A 279 11.00 16.97 -40.31
N ALA A 280 11.91 16.37 -39.53
CA ALA A 280 12.25 14.95 -39.62
C ALA A 280 11.04 14.04 -39.34
N LEU A 281 10.21 14.38 -38.35
CA LEU A 281 8.97 13.66 -38.05
C LEU A 281 7.99 13.71 -39.22
N SER A 282 7.90 14.85 -39.93
CA SER A 282 7.06 14.99 -41.12
C SER A 282 7.51 14.07 -42.25
N TYR A 283 8.82 13.93 -42.47
CA TYR A 283 9.38 12.99 -43.45
C TYR A 283 9.06 11.53 -43.09
N TYR A 284 9.22 11.14 -41.83
CA TYR A 284 8.86 9.78 -41.40
C TYR A 284 7.37 9.51 -41.50
N ARG A 285 6.52 10.49 -41.18
CA ARG A 285 5.06 10.37 -41.37
C ARG A 285 4.68 10.21 -42.83
N GLN A 286 5.33 10.95 -43.73
CA GLN A 286 5.11 10.80 -45.17
C GLN A 286 5.58 9.41 -45.68
N ALA A 287 6.69 8.89 -45.16
CA ALA A 287 7.15 7.54 -45.48
C ALA A 287 6.15 6.45 -45.00
N ILE A 288 5.63 6.59 -43.77
CA ILE A 288 4.59 5.73 -43.20
C ILE A 288 3.29 5.78 -44.02
N GLU A 289 2.91 6.95 -44.51
CA GLU A 289 1.70 7.10 -45.32
C GLU A 289 1.83 6.41 -46.68
N ASN A 290 3.03 6.42 -47.26
CA ASN A 290 3.34 5.73 -48.51
C ASN A 290 3.47 4.21 -48.34
N ASP A 291 4.04 3.74 -47.22
CA ASP A 291 4.10 2.33 -46.84
C ASP A 291 3.72 2.12 -45.36
N PRO A 292 2.45 1.76 -45.08
CA PRO A 292 1.98 1.53 -43.71
C PRO A 292 2.62 0.35 -42.99
N MET A 293 3.42 -0.50 -43.66
CA MET A 293 4.14 -1.62 -43.04
C MET A 293 5.62 -1.30 -42.74
N ASP A 294 6.09 -0.08 -43.03
CA ASP A 294 7.46 0.34 -42.74
C ASP A 294 7.70 0.58 -41.24
N VAL A 295 8.09 -0.51 -40.57
CA VAL A 295 8.43 -0.56 -39.14
C VAL A 295 9.54 0.42 -38.77
N GLU A 296 10.52 0.63 -39.65
CA GLU A 296 11.70 1.45 -39.36
C GLU A 296 11.31 2.93 -39.27
N SER A 297 10.45 3.39 -40.18
CA SER A 297 9.91 4.75 -40.15
C SER A 297 9.04 5.02 -38.91
N TYR A 298 8.23 4.06 -38.48
CA TYR A 298 7.49 4.17 -37.20
C TYR A 298 8.43 4.28 -35.99
N GLN A 299 9.49 3.47 -35.93
CA GLN A 299 10.45 3.50 -34.82
C GLN A 299 11.20 4.84 -34.76
N LYS A 300 11.70 5.32 -35.90
CA LYS A 300 12.38 6.62 -36.00
C LYS A 300 11.45 7.79 -35.68
N ALA A 301 10.18 7.72 -36.08
CA ALA A 301 9.18 8.71 -35.70
C ALA A 301 8.90 8.72 -34.18
N LEU A 302 8.87 7.55 -33.53
CA LEU A 302 8.68 7.42 -32.09
C LEU A 302 9.91 7.81 -31.26
N GLU A 303 11.13 7.70 -31.79
CA GLU A 303 12.33 8.27 -31.16
C GLU A 303 12.25 9.80 -31.06
N ILE A 304 11.60 10.44 -32.04
CA ILE A 304 11.37 11.88 -32.05
C ILE A 304 10.16 12.27 -31.19
N LYS A 305 9.07 11.51 -31.28
CA LYS A 305 7.82 11.77 -30.55
C LYS A 305 7.32 10.52 -29.81
N PRO A 306 7.91 10.21 -28.65
CA PRO A 306 7.65 8.96 -27.90
C PRO A 306 6.28 8.91 -27.21
N ASP A 307 5.49 9.98 -27.26
CA ASP A 307 4.15 10.05 -26.66
C ASP A 307 3.03 10.10 -27.72
N ASP A 308 3.34 9.79 -28.99
CA ASP A 308 2.34 9.79 -30.07
C ASP A 308 1.63 8.43 -30.15
N ALA A 309 0.42 8.37 -29.58
CA ALA A 309 -0.40 7.16 -29.52
C ALA A 309 -0.71 6.56 -30.92
N GLN A 310 -0.82 7.40 -31.95
CA GLN A 310 -1.13 6.95 -33.32
C GLN A 310 0.05 6.22 -33.97
N LEU A 311 1.28 6.65 -33.68
CA LEU A 311 2.48 5.97 -34.18
C LEU A 311 2.66 4.60 -33.54
N TYR A 312 2.41 4.46 -32.22
CA TYR A 312 2.42 3.15 -31.57
C TYR A 312 1.30 2.23 -32.07
N LEU A 313 0.13 2.79 -32.37
CA LEU A 313 -0.97 2.05 -32.98
C LEU A 313 -0.57 1.55 -34.39
N GLY A 314 -0.03 2.41 -35.24
CA GLY A 314 0.44 2.04 -36.57
C GLY A 314 1.54 0.97 -36.53
N LEU A 315 2.53 1.14 -35.64
CA LEU A 315 3.61 0.17 -35.43
C LEU A 315 3.10 -1.19 -34.94
N GLY A 316 2.12 -1.20 -34.05
CA GLY A 316 1.47 -2.44 -33.60
C GLY A 316 0.73 -3.16 -34.73
N ASN A 317 0.13 -2.41 -35.68
CA ASN A 317 -0.50 -2.99 -36.87
C ASN A 317 0.55 -3.62 -37.81
N ALA A 318 1.72 -2.99 -37.96
CA ALA A 318 2.82 -3.52 -38.78
C ALA A 318 3.52 -4.74 -38.13
N LEU A 319 3.64 -4.78 -36.79
CA LEU A 319 4.31 -5.85 -36.03
C LEU A 319 3.34 -6.74 -35.25
N ILE A 320 2.57 -7.57 -35.97
CA ILE A 320 1.52 -8.44 -35.41
C ILE A 320 2.00 -9.28 -34.21
N ALA A 321 3.22 -9.84 -34.26
CA ALA A 321 3.76 -10.68 -33.18
C ALA A 321 4.07 -9.91 -31.87
N LYS A 322 4.26 -8.59 -31.94
CA LYS A 322 4.53 -7.70 -30.79
C LYS A 322 3.42 -6.68 -30.55
N ALA A 323 2.30 -6.80 -31.28
CA ALA A 323 1.21 -5.84 -31.30
C ALA A 323 0.64 -5.51 -29.90
N LYS A 324 0.61 -6.50 -29.00
CA LYS A 324 0.12 -6.32 -27.61
C LYS A 324 0.88 -5.22 -26.85
N VAL A 325 2.21 -5.16 -27.00
CA VAL A 325 3.04 -4.20 -26.27
C VAL A 325 2.79 -2.79 -26.78
N TYR A 326 2.79 -2.61 -28.11
CA TYR A 326 2.61 -1.29 -28.71
C TYR A 326 1.18 -0.76 -28.59
N TYR A 327 0.15 -1.62 -28.66
CA TYR A 327 -1.23 -1.19 -28.41
C TYR A 327 -1.50 -0.79 -26.97
N ASN A 328 -0.92 -1.48 -26.00
CA ASN A 328 -1.04 -1.07 -24.60
C ASN A 328 -0.42 0.32 -24.39
N ARG A 329 0.76 0.55 -24.98
CA ARG A 329 1.41 1.86 -24.90
C ARG A 329 0.61 2.96 -25.60
N ALA A 330 -0.01 2.68 -26.74
CA ALA A 330 -0.90 3.63 -27.42
C ALA A 330 -2.12 4.02 -26.55
N ILE A 331 -2.73 3.05 -25.86
CA ILE A 331 -3.90 3.28 -24.98
C ILE A 331 -3.53 4.05 -23.71
N GLU A 332 -2.35 3.79 -23.14
CA GLU A 332 -1.82 4.58 -22.01
C GLU A 332 -1.68 6.06 -22.37
N LEU A 333 -1.34 6.36 -23.64
CA LEU A 333 -1.10 7.72 -24.11
C LEU A 333 -2.37 8.43 -24.58
N ASP A 334 -3.35 7.72 -25.13
CA ASP A 334 -4.67 8.25 -25.51
C ASP A 334 -5.79 7.23 -25.27
N HIS A 335 -6.52 7.43 -24.18
CA HIS A 335 -7.64 6.58 -23.75
C HIS A 335 -8.88 6.69 -24.66
N SER A 336 -8.95 7.65 -25.60
CA SER A 336 -10.12 7.89 -26.47
C SER A 336 -10.13 7.05 -27.77
N LEU A 337 -9.03 6.36 -28.07
CA LEU A 337 -8.81 5.54 -29.27
C LEU A 337 -9.66 4.23 -29.29
N HIS A 338 -10.98 4.37 -29.43
CA HIS A 338 -11.95 3.26 -29.44
C HIS A 338 -11.71 2.19 -30.53
N GLU A 339 -11.13 2.55 -31.67
CA GLU A 339 -10.80 1.62 -32.77
C GLU A 339 -9.70 0.60 -32.39
N VAL A 340 -8.85 0.95 -31.42
CA VAL A 340 -7.76 0.07 -30.94
C VAL A 340 -8.32 -1.09 -30.13
N ASN A 341 -9.37 -0.86 -29.34
CA ASN A 341 -10.04 -1.92 -28.58
C ASN A 341 -10.76 -2.93 -29.51
N LYS A 342 -11.35 -2.46 -30.61
CA LYS A 342 -11.95 -3.34 -31.65
C LYS A 342 -10.90 -4.22 -32.35
N LYS A 343 -9.76 -3.65 -32.77
CA LYS A 343 -8.68 -4.41 -33.45
C LYS A 343 -7.90 -5.32 -32.49
N LYS A 344 -7.72 -4.91 -31.23
CA LYS A 344 -7.14 -5.74 -30.16
C LYS A 344 -7.99 -6.99 -29.90
N LEU A 345 -9.31 -6.87 -29.86
CA LEU A 345 -10.22 -8.01 -29.70
C LEU A 345 -10.19 -8.98 -30.89
N SER A 346 -10.16 -8.48 -32.13
CA SER A 346 -10.24 -9.35 -33.33
C SER A 346 -9.01 -10.24 -33.52
N ILE A 347 -7.83 -9.79 -33.08
CA ILE A 347 -6.59 -10.59 -33.09
C ILE A 347 -6.52 -11.52 -31.87
N TYR A 348 -6.97 -11.08 -30.68
CA TYR A 348 -7.07 -11.94 -29.48
C TYR A 348 -7.95 -13.17 -29.74
N TYR A 349 -9.09 -13.00 -30.42
CA TYR A 349 -9.97 -14.12 -30.78
C TYR A 349 -9.36 -15.08 -31.83
N LYS A 350 -8.41 -14.62 -32.65
CA LYS A 350 -7.77 -15.45 -33.69
C LYS A 350 -6.51 -16.18 -33.23
N GLN A 351 -5.81 -15.71 -32.19
CA GLN A 351 -4.50 -16.25 -31.80
C GLN A 351 -4.50 -17.08 -30.50
N THR A 352 -5.53 -17.03 -29.65
CA THR A 352 -5.52 -17.76 -28.37
C THR A 352 -6.65 -18.78 -28.27
N ASN A 353 -6.28 -20.06 -28.35
CA ASN A 353 -7.03 -21.15 -27.73
C ASN A 353 -7.21 -20.86 -26.24
N GLN A 354 -8.46 -20.71 -25.79
CA GLN A 354 -9.08 -20.95 -24.47
C GLN A 354 -8.35 -20.70 -23.12
N GLN A 355 -7.10 -20.26 -23.04
CA GLN A 355 -6.32 -20.32 -21.78
C GLN A 355 -5.78 -19.00 -21.20
N SER A 356 -6.14 -17.83 -21.72
CA SER A 356 -5.67 -16.58 -21.08
C SER A 356 -6.62 -15.40 -21.28
N LEU A 357 -7.63 -15.31 -20.41
CA LEU A 357 -8.46 -14.11 -20.19
C LEU A 357 -8.29 -13.64 -18.73
N THR A 358 -7.06 -13.29 -18.36
CA THR A 358 -6.64 -12.94 -16.99
C THR A 358 -6.55 -11.43 -16.71
N GLN A 359 -7.19 -10.56 -17.51
CA GLN A 359 -7.21 -9.12 -17.21
C GLN A 359 -8.64 -8.59 -17.10
N ALA A 360 -9.04 -8.29 -15.86
CA ALA A 360 -10.41 -8.07 -15.42
C ALA A 360 -10.94 -6.62 -15.53
N GLU A 361 -10.27 -5.73 -16.26
CA GLU A 361 -10.62 -4.29 -16.28
C GLU A 361 -11.33 -3.82 -17.56
N ASN A 362 -11.62 -4.70 -18.53
CA ASN A 362 -12.21 -4.32 -19.83
C ASN A 362 -13.60 -4.91 -20.13
N TYR A 363 -14.40 -5.22 -19.09
CA TYR A 363 -15.70 -5.86 -19.29
C TYR A 363 -16.85 -4.89 -19.58
N ASP A 364 -16.83 -3.67 -19.05
CA ASP A 364 -17.91 -2.68 -19.28
C ASP A 364 -18.02 -2.29 -20.77
N CYS A 365 -16.87 -2.22 -21.46
CA CYS A 365 -16.83 -1.94 -22.89
C CYS A 365 -17.18 -3.17 -23.76
N ALA A 366 -17.10 -4.39 -23.24
CA ALA A 366 -17.48 -5.61 -23.95
C ALA A 366 -18.99 -5.88 -23.85
N ILE A 367 -19.58 -5.54 -22.69
CA ILE A 367 -21.04 -5.58 -22.44
C ILE A 367 -21.78 -4.62 -23.38
N SER A 368 -21.20 -3.44 -23.69
CA SER A 368 -21.79 -2.48 -24.62
C SER A 368 -21.73 -2.91 -26.10
N ILE A 369 -20.90 -3.88 -26.46
CA ILE A 369 -20.69 -4.32 -27.87
C ILE A 369 -21.47 -5.61 -28.20
N LYS A 370 -21.74 -6.48 -27.21
CA LYS A 370 -22.48 -7.75 -27.37
C LYS A 370 -23.57 -7.91 -26.31
N ALA A 371 -24.38 -6.88 -26.12
CA ALA A 371 -25.45 -6.86 -25.13
C ALA A 371 -26.50 -7.98 -25.33
N ASP A 372 -26.59 -8.54 -26.55
CA ASP A 372 -27.60 -9.49 -27.02
C ASP A 372 -27.09 -10.94 -27.17
N ASN A 373 -25.83 -11.25 -26.81
CA ASN A 373 -25.26 -12.59 -27.00
C ASN A 373 -25.20 -13.40 -25.67
N PRO A 374 -26.06 -14.41 -25.47
CA PRO A 374 -26.05 -15.22 -24.24
C PRO A 374 -24.79 -16.09 -24.07
N GLU A 375 -24.17 -16.58 -25.15
CA GLU A 375 -22.92 -17.38 -25.10
C GLU A 375 -21.75 -16.57 -24.54
N PHE A 376 -21.71 -15.27 -24.87
CA PHE A 376 -20.72 -14.34 -24.32
C PHE A 376 -20.85 -14.24 -22.80
N TYR A 377 -22.06 -14.06 -22.28
CA TYR A 377 -22.31 -13.99 -20.84
C TYR A 377 -22.06 -15.33 -20.12
N VAL A 378 -22.29 -16.47 -20.76
CA VAL A 378 -21.89 -17.79 -20.21
C VAL A 378 -20.38 -17.94 -20.14
N GLY A 379 -19.64 -17.53 -21.17
CA GLY A 379 -18.17 -17.52 -21.16
C GLY A 379 -17.60 -16.64 -20.06
N LEU A 380 -18.22 -15.47 -19.82
CA LEU A 380 -17.89 -14.61 -18.67
C LEU A 380 -18.22 -15.30 -17.34
N GLY A 381 -19.41 -15.88 -17.22
CA GLY A 381 -19.83 -16.66 -16.05
C GLY A 381 -18.83 -17.75 -15.71
N ASN A 382 -18.43 -18.56 -16.70
CA ASN A 382 -17.46 -19.65 -16.55
C ASN A 382 -16.08 -19.12 -16.11
N THR A 383 -15.65 -18.01 -16.70
CA THR A 383 -14.37 -17.38 -16.35
C THR A 383 -14.39 -16.87 -14.91
N TYR A 384 -15.43 -16.16 -14.49
CA TYR A 384 -15.55 -15.66 -13.12
C TYR A 384 -15.77 -16.79 -12.10
N ALA A 385 -16.44 -17.87 -12.48
CA ALA A 385 -16.62 -19.06 -11.65
C ALA A 385 -15.27 -19.78 -11.41
N TRP A 386 -14.43 -19.87 -12.44
CA TRP A 386 -13.08 -20.45 -12.33
C TRP A 386 -12.16 -19.64 -11.42
N HIS A 387 -12.31 -18.32 -11.38
CA HIS A 387 -11.58 -17.42 -10.47
C HIS A 387 -12.28 -17.21 -9.11
N SER A 388 -13.22 -18.08 -8.72
CA SER A 388 -13.93 -18.02 -7.43
C SER A 388 -14.69 -16.70 -7.15
N ARG A 389 -15.02 -15.90 -8.17
CA ARG A 389 -15.83 -14.68 -8.06
C ARG A 389 -17.31 -15.00 -8.24
N LEU A 390 -17.86 -15.71 -7.26
CA LEU A 390 -19.19 -16.32 -7.32
C LEU A 390 -20.30 -15.33 -7.68
N ASP A 391 -20.31 -14.13 -7.10
CA ASP A 391 -21.38 -13.15 -7.34
C ASP A 391 -21.40 -12.61 -8.76
N LYS A 392 -20.21 -12.33 -9.32
CA LYS A 392 -20.08 -11.91 -10.71
C LYS A 392 -20.44 -13.04 -11.67
N ALA A 393 -19.99 -14.25 -11.37
CA ALA A 393 -20.35 -15.44 -12.16
C ALA A 393 -21.87 -15.64 -12.20
N ILE A 394 -22.53 -15.61 -11.03
CA ILE A 394 -23.98 -15.69 -10.88
C ILE A 394 -24.69 -14.58 -11.66
N ALA A 395 -24.22 -13.34 -11.57
CA ALA A 395 -24.78 -12.22 -12.31
C ALA A 395 -24.72 -12.45 -13.83
N PHE A 396 -23.59 -12.92 -14.35
CA PHE A 396 -23.43 -13.18 -15.78
C PHE A 396 -24.25 -14.37 -16.27
N TYR A 397 -24.36 -15.46 -15.51
CA TYR A 397 -25.30 -16.54 -15.87
C TYR A 397 -26.76 -16.07 -15.84
N ARG A 398 -27.15 -15.21 -14.88
CA ARG A 398 -28.47 -14.59 -14.87
C ARG A 398 -28.70 -13.70 -16.09
N MET A 399 -27.70 -12.93 -16.51
CA MET A 399 -27.76 -12.13 -17.74
C MET A 399 -27.90 -13.00 -18.99
N ALA A 400 -27.18 -14.13 -19.07
CA ALA A 400 -27.36 -15.09 -20.16
C ALA A 400 -28.79 -15.64 -20.22
N LEU A 401 -29.39 -15.94 -19.05
CA LEU A 401 -30.76 -16.43 -18.93
C LEU A 401 -31.84 -15.37 -19.14
N LEU A 402 -31.52 -14.09 -18.88
CA LEU A 402 -32.37 -12.94 -19.24
C LEU A 402 -32.50 -12.81 -20.76
N LEU A 403 -31.42 -13.07 -21.50
CA LEU A 403 -31.41 -13.02 -22.97
C LEU A 403 -31.98 -14.29 -23.61
N LYS A 404 -31.69 -15.45 -23.02
CA LYS A 404 -32.20 -16.75 -23.48
C LYS A 404 -32.50 -17.65 -22.29
N SER A 405 -33.77 -17.70 -21.92
CA SER A 405 -34.25 -18.37 -20.70
C SER A 405 -34.02 -19.89 -20.67
N ASP A 406 -33.89 -20.53 -21.83
CA ASP A 406 -33.66 -21.97 -22.00
C ASP A 406 -32.18 -22.35 -22.19
N TYR A 407 -31.24 -21.45 -21.92
CA TYR A 407 -29.80 -21.72 -22.08
C TYR A 407 -29.29 -22.72 -21.02
N GLN A 408 -29.27 -24.01 -21.37
CA GLN A 408 -29.01 -25.12 -20.43
C GLN A 408 -27.71 -24.97 -19.62
N GLU A 409 -26.60 -24.61 -20.24
CA GLU A 409 -25.31 -24.47 -19.54
C GLU A 409 -25.37 -23.41 -18.44
N ALA A 410 -26.00 -22.26 -18.73
CA ALA A 410 -26.19 -21.18 -17.77
C ALA A 410 -27.08 -21.61 -16.61
N GLN A 411 -28.16 -22.38 -16.86
CA GLN A 411 -29.03 -22.91 -15.81
C GLN A 411 -28.29 -23.88 -14.88
N VAL A 412 -27.48 -24.79 -15.44
CA VAL A 412 -26.72 -25.77 -14.67
C VAL A 412 -25.65 -25.09 -13.82
N GLN A 413 -24.84 -24.20 -14.42
CA GLN A 413 -23.77 -23.50 -13.71
C GLN A 413 -24.31 -22.55 -12.65
N LEU A 414 -25.39 -21.82 -12.94
CA LEU A 414 -26.07 -20.97 -11.97
C LEU A 414 -26.57 -21.78 -10.77
N LYS A 415 -27.18 -22.96 -11.00
CA LYS A 415 -27.65 -23.84 -9.91
C LYS A 415 -26.49 -24.36 -9.05
N LEU A 416 -25.38 -24.78 -9.68
CA LEU A 416 -24.18 -25.24 -8.95
C LEU A 416 -23.57 -24.13 -8.09
N LEU A 417 -23.48 -22.91 -8.64
CA LEU A 417 -22.91 -21.76 -7.94
C LEU A 417 -23.81 -21.22 -6.86
N LEU A 418 -25.13 -21.20 -7.06
CA LEU A 418 -26.09 -20.88 -6.00
C LEU A 418 -26.00 -21.90 -4.87
N ASN A 419 -25.92 -23.20 -5.15
CA ASN A 419 -25.69 -24.22 -4.12
C ASN A 419 -24.31 -24.10 -3.43
N ARG A 420 -23.27 -23.62 -4.14
CA ARG A 420 -21.94 -23.36 -3.55
C ARG A 420 -22.00 -22.12 -2.65
N LYS A 421 -22.60 -21.03 -3.13
CA LYS A 421 -22.81 -19.79 -2.37
C LYS A 421 -23.70 -20.01 -1.16
N GLU A 422 -24.74 -20.81 -1.29
CA GLU A 422 -25.63 -21.16 -0.18
C GLU A 422 -24.90 -22.04 0.85
N ARG A 423 -24.06 -22.99 0.44
CA ARG A 423 -23.17 -23.72 1.35
C ARG A 423 -22.15 -22.83 2.04
N LEU A 424 -21.54 -21.89 1.30
CA LEU A 424 -20.61 -20.92 1.87
C LEU A 424 -21.31 -19.97 2.84
N ASN A 425 -22.49 -19.47 2.50
CA ASN A 425 -23.31 -18.63 3.39
C ASN A 425 -23.81 -19.40 4.60
N GLN A 426 -24.20 -20.67 4.46
CA GLN A 426 -24.57 -21.53 5.58
C GLN A 426 -23.36 -21.86 6.47
N ALA A 427 -22.17 -22.01 5.89
CA ALA A 427 -20.92 -22.12 6.65
C ALA A 427 -20.61 -20.80 7.37
N PHE A 428 -20.68 -19.67 6.66
CA PHE A 428 -20.44 -18.31 7.18
C PHE A 428 -21.42 -17.93 8.30
N GLN A 429 -22.71 -18.23 8.13
CA GLN A 429 -23.74 -18.03 9.16
C GLN A 429 -23.59 -18.99 10.34
N LYS A 430 -23.00 -20.17 10.16
CA LYS A 430 -22.64 -21.06 11.28
C LYS A 430 -21.39 -20.62 12.06
N PHE A 431 -20.52 -19.78 11.49
CA PHE A 431 -19.36 -19.22 12.21
C PHE A 431 -19.75 -18.14 13.21
N PHE A 432 -20.90 -17.50 12.98
CA PHE A 432 -21.45 -16.54 13.90
C PHE A 432 -22.24 -17.27 14.97
N THR A 433 -21.67 -17.26 16.17
CA THR A 433 -22.26 -17.83 17.37
C THR A 433 -23.69 -17.37 17.54
N ASP A 434 -24.54 -18.32 17.91
CA ASP A 434 -25.95 -18.06 18.18
C ASP A 434 -26.07 -16.88 19.14
N SER A 435 -26.75 -15.82 18.69
CA SER A 435 -26.99 -14.59 19.44
C SER A 435 -27.43 -14.87 20.88
N ALA A 436 -28.16 -15.96 21.12
CA ALA A 436 -28.67 -16.33 22.43
C ALA A 436 -27.57 -16.83 23.39
N LEU A 437 -26.67 -17.70 22.94
CA LEU A 437 -25.55 -18.18 23.75
C LEU A 437 -24.58 -17.05 24.10
N TYR A 438 -24.32 -16.18 23.12
CA TYR A 438 -23.46 -15.04 23.37
C TYR A 438 -24.08 -14.03 24.33
N ALA A 439 -25.38 -13.76 24.22
CA ALA A 439 -26.09 -12.90 25.15
C ALA A 439 -26.05 -13.44 26.60
N LEU A 440 -26.11 -14.77 26.80
CA LEU A 440 -25.87 -15.37 28.13
C LEU A 440 -24.45 -15.14 28.62
N TRP A 441 -23.45 -15.36 27.75
CA TRP A 441 -22.06 -15.11 28.10
C TRP A 441 -21.83 -13.63 28.48
N LEU A 442 -22.45 -12.69 27.78
CA LEU A 442 -22.39 -11.26 28.08
C LEU A 442 -22.94 -10.95 29.47
N LYS A 443 -24.06 -11.56 29.87
CA LYS A 443 -24.63 -11.40 31.22
C LYS A 443 -23.66 -11.83 32.33
N GLU A 444 -22.82 -12.83 32.06
CA GLU A 444 -21.88 -13.42 33.03
C GLU A 444 -20.50 -12.75 33.08
N ASN A 445 -20.12 -12.06 32.02
CA ASN A 445 -18.74 -11.59 31.80
C ASN A 445 -18.63 -10.09 31.53
N SER A 446 -19.73 -9.39 31.24
CA SER A 446 -19.72 -7.93 31.13
C SER A 446 -19.64 -7.27 32.52
N PRO A 447 -19.01 -6.09 32.65
CA PRO A 447 -18.99 -5.34 33.89
C PRO A 447 -20.40 -5.09 34.44
N LYS A 448 -20.61 -5.40 35.71
CA LYS A 448 -21.88 -5.10 36.39
C LYS A 448 -21.88 -3.63 36.83
N PRO A 449 -23.05 -3.01 37.05
CA PRO A 449 -23.12 -1.65 37.60
C PRO A 449 -22.31 -1.48 38.90
N SER A 450 -22.26 -2.52 39.74
CA SER A 450 -21.44 -2.54 40.96
C SER A 450 -19.93 -2.53 40.71
N ASP A 451 -19.48 -3.11 39.59
CA ASP A 451 -18.07 -3.16 39.22
C ASP A 451 -17.63 -1.79 38.71
N ILE A 452 -18.45 -1.17 37.84
CA ILE A 452 -18.23 0.18 37.30
C ILE A 452 -18.06 1.22 38.43
N VAL A 453 -18.87 1.11 39.50
CA VAL A 453 -18.76 2.02 40.65
C VAL A 453 -17.45 1.84 41.44
N ARG A 454 -16.86 0.63 41.44
CA ARG A 454 -15.63 0.33 42.20
C ARG A 454 -14.35 0.58 41.42
N MET A 455 -14.39 0.50 40.09
CA MET A 455 -13.23 0.67 39.23
C MET A 455 -12.46 1.98 39.47
N PRO A 456 -13.11 3.15 39.69
CA PRO A 456 -12.42 4.39 40.06
C PRO A 456 -11.55 4.28 41.32
N ASP A 457 -12.03 3.60 42.36
CA ASP A 457 -11.26 3.40 43.60
C ASP A 457 -10.00 2.54 43.34
N VAL A 458 -10.13 1.54 42.46
CA VAL A 458 -8.99 0.70 42.05
C VAL A 458 -7.98 1.54 41.26
N ILE A 459 -8.44 2.38 40.32
CA ILE A 459 -7.58 3.27 39.53
C ILE A 459 -6.76 4.17 40.45
N GLU A 460 -7.36 4.70 41.52
CA GLU A 460 -6.61 5.56 42.46
C GLU A 460 -5.46 4.83 43.14
N SER A 461 -5.61 3.52 43.39
CA SER A 461 -4.59 2.68 44.00
C SER A 461 -3.48 2.21 43.05
N LEU A 462 -3.60 2.43 41.73
CA LEU A 462 -2.58 2.01 40.76
C LEU A 462 -1.29 2.83 40.92
N GLU A 463 -0.14 2.16 40.93
CA GLU A 463 1.16 2.83 40.98
C GLU A 463 1.51 3.46 39.63
N TYR A 464 1.18 2.78 38.53
CA TYR A 464 1.42 3.25 37.16
C TYR A 464 0.10 3.63 36.49
N LYS A 465 -0.03 4.91 36.12
CA LYS A 465 -1.23 5.49 35.46
C LYS A 465 -0.83 6.09 34.10
N PRO A 466 -0.44 5.27 33.11
CA PRO A 466 0.00 5.76 31.81
C PRO A 466 -1.10 6.52 31.08
N ILE A 467 -0.73 7.56 30.35
CA ILE A 467 -1.63 8.18 29.37
C ILE A 467 -1.67 7.28 28.13
N ILE A 468 -2.88 6.93 27.71
CA ILE A 468 -3.12 6.16 26.48
C ILE A 468 -3.65 7.11 25.39
N SER A 469 -2.88 7.30 24.32
CA SER A 469 -3.24 8.14 23.18
C SER A 469 -4.03 7.34 22.14
N ILE A 470 -5.30 7.65 21.95
CA ILE A 470 -6.15 6.94 20.99
C ILE A 470 -6.00 7.58 19.61
N ILE A 471 -5.56 6.80 18.62
CA ILE A 471 -5.25 7.23 17.26
C ILE A 471 -6.45 6.93 16.38
N VAL A 472 -7.09 7.97 15.84
CA VAL A 472 -8.29 7.83 14.99
C VAL A 472 -8.10 8.56 13.66
N PRO A 473 -7.87 7.83 12.56
CA PRO A 473 -7.95 8.38 11.21
C PRO A 473 -9.41 8.60 10.80
N ILE A 474 -9.74 9.75 10.23
CA ILE A 474 -11.13 10.13 9.92
C ILE A 474 -11.27 10.49 8.45
N PHE A 475 -12.20 9.84 7.74
CA PHE A 475 -12.62 10.27 6.41
C PHE A 475 -14.11 10.05 6.17
N ASN A 476 -14.91 11.12 6.15
CA ASN A 476 -16.35 11.10 5.84
C ASN A 476 -17.22 10.09 6.64
N PRO A 477 -17.04 9.89 7.97
CA PRO A 477 -17.96 9.05 8.72
C PRO A 477 -19.38 9.67 8.81
N PRO A 478 -20.43 8.85 8.94
CA PRO A 478 -21.76 9.33 9.35
C PRO A 478 -21.69 10.11 10.66
N GLU A 479 -22.50 11.18 10.78
CA GLU A 479 -22.48 12.08 11.94
C GLU A 479 -22.73 11.33 13.26
N GLU A 480 -23.78 10.51 13.31
CA GLU A 480 -24.19 9.77 14.51
C GLU A 480 -23.08 8.82 14.97
N LEU A 481 -22.48 8.06 14.04
CA LEU A 481 -21.43 7.10 14.38
C LEU A 481 -20.16 7.77 14.90
N LEU A 482 -19.76 8.91 14.30
CA LEU A 482 -18.61 9.68 14.74
C LEU A 482 -18.82 10.25 16.16
N ARG A 483 -20.00 10.79 16.45
CA ARG A 483 -20.34 11.31 17.78
C ARG A 483 -20.35 10.19 18.83
N GLU A 484 -20.94 9.05 18.51
CA GLU A 484 -20.94 7.88 19.40
C GLU A 484 -19.52 7.34 19.66
N MET A 485 -18.66 7.32 18.64
CA MET A 485 -17.25 6.92 18.80
C MET A 485 -16.53 7.85 19.79
N ILE A 486 -16.63 9.18 19.59
CA ILE A 486 -16.03 10.16 20.51
C ILE A 486 -16.60 9.98 21.92
N GLN A 487 -17.92 9.80 22.05
CA GLN A 487 -18.57 9.61 23.34
C GLN A 487 -18.07 8.33 24.05
N SER A 488 -17.86 7.23 23.33
CA SER A 488 -17.35 5.97 23.91
C SER A 488 -15.95 6.13 24.53
N VAL A 489 -15.15 7.08 24.01
CA VAL A 489 -13.86 7.46 24.59
C VAL A 489 -14.03 8.38 25.79
N GLN A 490 -14.94 9.36 25.71
CA GLN A 490 -15.24 10.26 26.83
C GLN A 490 -15.78 9.52 28.06
N ASP A 491 -16.55 8.45 27.82
CA ASP A 491 -17.18 7.62 28.86
C ASP A 491 -16.24 6.54 29.46
N GLN A 492 -14.98 6.50 29.04
CA GLN A 492 -14.00 5.58 29.63
C GLN A 492 -13.83 5.83 31.13
N ILE A 493 -13.92 4.77 31.92
CA ILE A 493 -13.78 4.82 33.38
C ILE A 493 -12.35 5.22 33.79
N TYR A 494 -11.36 4.76 33.02
CA TYR A 494 -9.97 5.17 33.20
C TYR A 494 -9.78 6.58 32.63
N PRO A 495 -9.37 7.59 33.43
CA PRO A 495 -9.42 8.98 33.00
C PRO A 495 -8.17 9.47 32.25
N TYR A 496 -7.07 8.72 32.27
CA TYR A 496 -5.77 9.11 31.72
C TYR A 496 -5.66 8.71 30.24
N TRP A 497 -6.38 9.42 29.40
CA TRP A 497 -6.34 9.24 27.95
C TRP A 497 -6.30 10.59 27.23
N GLU A 498 -5.93 10.53 25.96
CA GLU A 498 -6.13 11.62 25.01
C GLU A 498 -6.62 11.03 23.69
N LEU A 499 -7.46 11.78 22.98
CA LEU A 499 -8.07 11.35 21.73
C LEU A 499 -7.45 12.16 20.59
N CYS A 500 -6.61 11.51 19.77
CA CYS A 500 -5.86 12.11 18.68
C CYS A 500 -6.57 11.83 17.35
N LEU A 501 -7.31 12.83 16.87
CA LEU A 501 -8.17 12.77 15.69
C LEU A 501 -7.45 13.38 14.48
N ALA A 502 -7.36 12.66 13.36
CA ALA A 502 -6.83 13.19 12.11
C ALA A 502 -7.88 13.16 11.01
N ASP A 503 -8.42 14.34 10.68
CA ASP A 503 -9.31 14.49 9.52
C ASP A 503 -8.50 14.47 8.22
N ASP A 504 -8.70 13.42 7.42
CA ASP A 504 -8.01 13.17 6.16
C ASP A 504 -8.67 13.88 4.98
N ALA A 505 -8.91 15.19 5.16
CA ALA A 505 -9.60 16.06 4.22
C ALA A 505 -11.02 15.56 3.89
N SER A 506 -11.83 15.29 4.92
CA SER A 506 -13.25 14.94 4.74
C SER A 506 -13.99 16.01 3.95
N SER A 507 -14.78 15.56 2.98
CA SER A 507 -15.64 16.43 2.17
C SER A 507 -16.96 16.77 2.86
N MET A 508 -17.36 15.99 3.87
CA MET A 508 -18.60 16.20 4.59
C MET A 508 -18.46 17.32 5.64
N PRO A 509 -19.23 18.43 5.57
CA PRO A 509 -19.02 19.59 6.42
C PRO A 509 -19.21 19.35 7.93
N HIS A 510 -20.03 18.37 8.31
CA HIS A 510 -20.30 18.06 9.72
C HIS A 510 -19.06 17.51 10.43
N VAL A 511 -18.18 16.80 9.72
CA VAL A 511 -16.99 16.16 10.31
C VAL A 511 -16.12 17.20 11.00
N ARG A 512 -15.67 18.22 10.26
CA ARG A 512 -14.82 19.29 10.82
C ARG A 512 -15.51 20.01 11.98
N LYS A 513 -16.81 20.33 11.82
CA LYS A 513 -17.60 20.99 12.86
C LYS A 513 -17.61 20.18 14.16
N ILE A 514 -17.82 18.87 14.07
CA ILE A 514 -17.81 17.95 15.22
C ILE A 514 -16.43 17.92 15.87
N LEU A 515 -15.36 17.81 15.09
CA LEU A 515 -14.00 17.75 15.65
C LEU A 515 -13.65 19.04 16.40
N GLU A 516 -13.99 20.20 15.83
CA GLU A 516 -13.79 21.50 16.46
C GLU A 516 -14.68 21.66 17.71
N GLU A 517 -15.93 21.20 17.66
CA GLU A 517 -16.89 21.20 18.77
C GLU A 517 -16.37 20.42 19.98
N TYR A 518 -15.95 19.17 19.79
CA TYR A 518 -15.45 18.31 20.88
C TYR A 518 -14.08 18.73 21.39
N SER A 519 -13.16 19.15 20.51
CA SER A 519 -11.84 19.66 20.94
C SER A 519 -11.93 20.94 21.78
N ALA A 520 -12.99 21.73 21.59
CA ALA A 520 -13.24 22.91 22.42
C ALA A 520 -13.89 22.58 23.77
N GLN A 521 -14.53 21.42 23.91
CA GLN A 521 -15.23 20.99 25.13
C GLN A 521 -14.33 20.18 26.08
N ASP A 522 -13.37 19.42 25.55
CA ASP A 522 -12.47 18.58 26.33
C ASP A 522 -11.03 18.69 25.79
N GLU A 523 -10.12 19.23 26.59
CA GLU A 523 -8.72 19.48 26.19
C GLU A 523 -7.92 18.19 25.88
N ARG A 524 -8.43 17.02 26.31
CA ARG A 524 -7.87 15.71 25.98
C ARG A 524 -8.16 15.33 24.53
N ILE A 525 -9.12 15.97 23.87
CA ILE A 525 -9.48 15.73 22.48
C ILE A 525 -8.69 16.70 21.60
N LYS A 526 -7.85 16.14 20.74
CA LYS A 526 -6.93 16.87 19.86
C LYS A 526 -7.24 16.54 18.41
N ALA A 527 -7.52 17.55 17.60
CA ALA A 527 -7.78 17.39 16.17
C ALA A 527 -6.67 18.00 15.31
N ILE A 528 -6.29 17.28 14.24
CA ILE A 528 -5.44 17.78 13.15
C ILE A 528 -6.19 17.63 11.82
N PHE A 529 -6.13 18.67 10.98
CA PHE A 529 -6.83 18.73 9.70
C PHE A 529 -5.83 18.66 8.57
N ARG A 530 -5.91 17.63 7.74
CA ARG A 530 -5.05 17.46 6.56
C ARG A 530 -5.62 18.25 5.39
N GLU A 531 -4.75 18.87 4.60
CA GLU A 531 -5.16 19.64 3.41
C GLU A 531 -5.59 18.75 2.23
N LYS A 532 -5.12 17.51 2.21
CA LYS A 532 -5.35 16.54 1.15
C LYS A 532 -5.55 15.15 1.74
N ASN A 533 -6.46 14.39 1.14
CA ASN A 533 -6.67 12.98 1.47
C ASN A 533 -5.39 12.19 1.16
N GLY A 534 -4.78 11.62 2.19
CA GLY A 534 -3.58 10.79 2.12
C GLY A 534 -3.84 9.32 2.49
N HIS A 535 -5.11 8.95 2.66
CA HIS A 535 -5.59 7.66 3.13
C HIS A 535 -5.16 7.31 4.57
N ILE A 536 -5.64 6.15 5.03
CA ILE A 536 -5.59 5.73 6.43
C ILE A 536 -4.17 5.79 7.03
N SER A 537 -3.14 5.32 6.32
CA SER A 537 -1.76 5.32 6.84
C SER A 537 -1.24 6.73 7.12
N ALA A 538 -1.52 7.69 6.23
CA ALA A 538 -1.07 9.06 6.40
C ALA A 538 -1.87 9.79 7.49
N ALA A 539 -3.18 9.52 7.56
CA ALA A 539 -4.06 10.03 8.61
C ALA A 539 -3.65 9.50 9.99
N SER A 540 -3.40 8.19 10.14
CA SER A 540 -2.93 7.59 11.39
C SER A 540 -1.58 8.16 11.82
N ASN A 541 -0.66 8.43 10.89
CA ASN A 541 0.59 9.12 11.22
C ASN A 541 0.39 10.59 11.66
N SER A 542 -0.59 11.31 11.09
CA SER A 542 -0.94 12.65 11.55
C SER A 542 -1.51 12.63 12.97
N ALA A 543 -2.40 11.69 13.28
CA ALA A 543 -2.89 11.49 14.64
C ALA A 543 -1.76 11.07 15.60
N LEU A 544 -0.86 10.17 15.18
CA LEU A 544 0.32 9.78 15.95
C LEU A 544 1.25 10.98 16.25
N SER A 545 1.36 11.95 15.34
CA SER A 545 2.25 13.11 15.52
C SER A 545 1.82 14.05 16.65
N ILE A 546 0.55 14.05 17.02
CA ILE A 546 -0.01 14.87 18.11
C ILE A 546 -0.16 14.07 19.41
N ALA A 547 0.19 12.77 19.40
CA ALA A 547 0.14 11.87 20.55
C ALA A 547 1.32 12.06 21.51
N THR A 548 1.03 12.15 22.80
CA THR A 548 1.94 12.42 23.91
C THR A 548 2.01 11.31 24.95
N GLY A 549 1.03 10.41 25.01
CA GLY A 549 0.95 9.31 25.98
C GLY A 549 2.05 8.26 25.83
N ASP A 550 2.24 7.42 26.85
CA ASP A 550 3.28 6.38 26.83
C ASP A 550 2.94 5.25 25.86
N PHE A 551 1.63 5.05 25.64
CA PHE A 551 1.06 4.06 24.74
C PHE A 551 0.12 4.73 23.75
N ILE A 552 0.00 4.12 22.56
CA ILE A 552 -1.06 4.44 21.61
C ILE A 552 -2.08 3.31 21.59
N ALA A 553 -3.35 3.62 21.38
CA ALA A 553 -4.41 2.66 21.09
C ALA A 553 -5.04 2.98 19.73
N LEU A 554 -5.48 1.97 18.98
CA LEU A 554 -6.18 2.18 17.70
C LEU A 554 -7.69 2.10 17.91
N LEU A 555 -8.42 2.94 17.19
CA LEU A 555 -9.87 2.96 17.16
C LEU A 555 -10.34 3.50 15.81
N ASP A 556 -11.25 2.77 15.17
CA ASP A 556 -11.88 3.23 13.93
C ASP A 556 -12.96 4.28 14.22
N HIS A 557 -13.10 5.26 13.33
CA HIS A 557 -13.96 6.44 13.51
C HIS A 557 -15.46 6.15 13.62
N ASP A 558 -15.85 4.91 13.35
CA ASP A 558 -17.20 4.39 13.30
C ASP A 558 -17.35 3.12 14.15
N ASP A 559 -16.48 2.90 15.14
CA ASP A 559 -16.54 1.79 16.11
C ASP A 559 -16.62 2.28 17.56
N LEU A 560 -16.78 1.37 18.52
CA LEU A 560 -16.94 1.70 19.95
C LEU A 560 -15.99 0.89 20.84
N LEU A 561 -15.53 1.52 21.91
CA LEU A 561 -14.86 0.85 23.04
C LEU A 561 -15.88 0.53 24.14
N THR A 562 -15.64 -0.54 24.90
CA THR A 562 -16.39 -0.76 26.15
C THR A 562 -15.96 0.27 27.21
N PRO A 563 -16.82 0.66 28.16
CA PRO A 563 -16.48 1.67 29.18
C PRO A 563 -15.25 1.33 30.05
N ASP A 564 -14.93 0.05 30.17
CA ASP A 564 -13.80 -0.49 30.94
C ASP A 564 -12.56 -0.82 30.09
N ALA A 565 -12.57 -0.56 28.78
CA ALA A 565 -11.48 -0.94 27.86
C ALA A 565 -10.10 -0.42 28.31
N LEU A 566 -9.98 0.89 28.56
CA LEU A 566 -8.71 1.48 28.99
C LEU A 566 -8.36 1.14 30.45
N TYR A 567 -9.36 0.85 31.29
CA TYR A 567 -9.14 0.38 32.66
C TYR A 567 -8.44 -0.98 32.66
N GLU A 568 -8.91 -1.93 31.86
CA GLU A 568 -8.30 -3.26 31.76
C GLU A 568 -6.86 -3.21 31.21
N VAL A 569 -6.60 -2.31 30.27
CA VAL A 569 -5.24 -2.04 29.78
C VAL A 569 -4.34 -1.54 30.89
N ALA A 570 -4.80 -0.57 31.70
CA ALA A 570 -4.03 -0.04 32.82
C ALA A 570 -3.76 -1.12 33.89
N ILE A 571 -4.74 -1.97 34.18
CA ILE A 571 -4.58 -3.11 35.10
C ILE A 571 -3.50 -4.06 34.59
N LEU A 572 -3.54 -4.43 33.30
CA LEU A 572 -2.54 -5.31 32.71
C LEU A 572 -1.14 -4.69 32.78
N LEU A 573 -1.00 -3.40 32.51
CA LEU A 573 0.28 -2.68 32.58
C LEU A 573 0.84 -2.59 34.00
N ASN A 574 0.01 -2.56 35.03
CA ASN A 574 0.49 -2.62 36.41
C ASN A 574 0.96 -4.04 36.79
N GLN A 575 0.37 -5.08 36.19
CA GLN A 575 0.79 -6.47 36.38
C GLN A 575 2.02 -6.84 35.54
N ASN A 576 2.14 -6.26 34.35
CA ASN A 576 3.19 -6.50 33.37
C ASN A 576 3.74 -5.16 32.84
N PRO A 577 4.56 -4.43 33.62
CA PRO A 577 5.04 -3.08 33.25
C PRO A 577 5.87 -3.03 31.96
N ASP A 578 6.41 -4.17 31.54
CA ASP A 578 7.23 -4.31 30.35
C ASP A 578 6.44 -4.71 29.11
N ALA A 579 5.11 -4.83 29.17
CA ALA A 579 4.27 -5.07 27.99
C ALA A 579 4.51 -4.00 26.91
N ASP A 580 4.80 -4.44 25.69
CA ASP A 580 5.05 -3.55 24.54
C ASP A 580 3.86 -3.49 23.59
N MET A 581 3.05 -4.55 23.56
CA MET A 581 1.81 -4.62 22.81
C MET A 581 0.75 -5.36 23.61
N ILE A 582 -0.48 -4.86 23.56
CA ILE A 582 -1.66 -5.47 24.18
C ILE A 582 -2.76 -5.53 23.12
N TYR A 583 -3.51 -6.63 23.07
CA TYR A 583 -4.73 -6.72 22.27
C TYR A 583 -5.85 -7.38 23.09
N SER A 584 -7.10 -7.18 22.68
CA SER A 584 -8.27 -7.75 23.34
C SER A 584 -9.12 -8.61 22.40
N ASP A 585 -10.08 -9.34 22.95
CA ASP A 585 -11.18 -9.91 22.18
C ASP A 585 -12.12 -8.79 21.66
N GLU A 586 -12.90 -9.11 20.63
CA GLU A 586 -13.84 -8.20 19.98
C GLU A 586 -15.11 -8.93 19.54
N ASP A 587 -16.17 -8.16 19.25
CA ASP A 587 -17.40 -8.68 18.65
C ASP A 587 -18.02 -7.68 17.68
N PHE A 588 -19.10 -8.10 17.02
CA PHE A 588 -19.86 -7.22 16.13
C PHE A 588 -21.01 -6.54 16.85
N LEU A 589 -21.28 -5.29 16.45
CA LEU A 589 -22.45 -4.51 16.85
C LEU A 589 -23.24 -4.09 15.61
N ASN A 590 -24.51 -4.48 15.52
CA ASN A 590 -25.37 -4.08 14.40
C ASN A 590 -26.04 -2.71 14.64
N GLU A 591 -26.72 -2.19 13.61
CA GLU A 591 -27.46 -0.91 13.66
C GLU A 591 -28.58 -0.87 14.72
N GLN A 592 -29.00 -2.03 15.25
CA GLN A 592 -29.99 -2.12 16.34
C GLN A 592 -29.34 -2.18 17.73
N GLY A 593 -28.02 -2.03 17.83
CA GLY A 593 -27.28 -2.13 19.08
C GLY A 593 -27.15 -3.56 19.61
N GLN A 594 -27.41 -4.58 18.80
CA GLN A 594 -27.30 -5.99 19.19
C GLN A 594 -25.89 -6.50 18.92
N ARG A 595 -25.34 -7.20 19.92
CA ARG A 595 -23.99 -7.77 19.89
C ARG A 595 -24.02 -9.22 19.41
N SER A 596 -23.06 -9.62 18.58
CA SER A 596 -22.98 -10.97 18.02
C SER A 596 -21.55 -11.37 17.70
N SER A 597 -21.32 -12.67 17.49
CA SER A 597 -20.10 -13.18 16.85
C SER A 597 -18.78 -12.81 17.56
N PRO A 598 -18.64 -13.08 18.87
CA PRO A 598 -17.38 -12.86 19.57
C PRO A 598 -16.23 -13.60 18.90
N PHE A 599 -15.14 -12.90 18.65
CA PHE A 599 -13.85 -13.51 18.36
C PHE A 599 -13.08 -13.66 19.68
N PHE A 600 -13.16 -14.85 20.25
CA PHE A 600 -12.37 -15.26 21.41
C PHE A 600 -11.00 -15.76 20.95
N LYS A 601 -10.01 -14.88 21.06
CA LYS A 601 -8.67 -15.03 20.49
C LYS A 601 -7.79 -15.88 21.43
N PRO A 602 -6.77 -16.58 20.88
CA PRO A 602 -5.72 -17.18 21.70
C PRO A 602 -4.79 -16.09 22.25
N ASP A 603 -3.90 -16.48 23.16
CA ASP A 603 -2.71 -15.67 23.48
C ASP A 603 -1.76 -15.62 22.28
N TRP A 604 -0.72 -14.79 22.36
CA TRP A 604 0.12 -14.45 21.22
C TRP A 604 0.68 -15.68 20.50
N SER A 605 0.12 -15.91 19.32
CA SER A 605 0.34 -17.06 18.44
C SER A 605 0.89 -16.56 17.10
N PRO A 606 2.22 -16.41 16.95
CA PRO A 606 2.85 -15.74 15.81
C PRO A 606 2.67 -16.45 14.45
N ASP A 607 2.54 -17.78 14.39
CA ASP A 607 2.27 -18.48 13.11
C ASP A 607 0.79 -18.46 12.75
N THR A 608 -0.11 -18.55 13.74
CA THR A 608 -1.54 -18.22 13.57
C THR A 608 -1.69 -16.81 13.03
N PHE A 609 -0.88 -15.88 13.53
CA PHE A 609 -0.93 -14.48 13.14
C PHE A 609 -0.50 -14.25 11.70
N LEU A 610 0.45 -15.03 11.17
CA LEU A 610 0.81 -14.99 9.74
C LEU A 610 -0.29 -15.53 8.82
N SER A 611 -1.19 -16.34 9.37
CA SER A 611 -2.34 -16.85 8.65
C SER A 611 -3.55 -15.92 8.67
N ARG A 612 -3.63 -15.02 9.65
CA ARG A 612 -4.70 -14.01 9.78
C ARG A 612 -4.31 -12.93 10.79
N MET A 613 -4.64 -11.68 10.49
CA MET A 613 -4.55 -10.58 11.45
C MET A 613 -5.64 -10.75 12.52
N TYR A 614 -5.38 -11.47 13.62
CA TYR A 614 -6.40 -11.66 14.67
C TYR A 614 -6.32 -10.65 15.81
N SER A 615 -5.22 -9.90 15.94
CA SER A 615 -5.07 -8.89 17.01
C SER A 615 -5.87 -7.62 16.74
N CYS A 616 -6.89 -7.68 15.87
CA CYS A 616 -7.62 -6.57 15.31
C CYS A 616 -8.13 -5.52 16.30
N HIS A 617 -8.37 -4.36 15.70
CA HIS A 617 -8.93 -3.10 16.18
C HIS A 617 -8.35 -2.54 17.49
N LEU A 618 -8.66 -3.09 18.68
CA LEU A 618 -8.08 -2.57 19.93
C LEU A 618 -6.66 -3.12 20.16
N GLY A 619 -5.73 -2.66 19.33
CA GLY A 619 -4.31 -2.80 19.58
C GLY A 619 -3.77 -1.63 20.38
N VAL A 620 -3.13 -1.91 21.52
CA VAL A 620 -2.40 -0.92 22.33
C VAL A 620 -0.91 -1.19 22.21
N TYR A 621 -0.13 -0.16 21.88
CA TYR A 621 1.28 -0.29 21.53
C TYR A 621 2.12 0.73 22.29
N ARG A 622 3.29 0.32 22.78
CA ARG A 622 4.25 1.24 23.39
C ARG A 622 4.69 2.27 22.35
N ARG A 623 4.42 3.54 22.59
CA ARG A 623 4.63 4.60 21.59
C ARG A 623 6.09 4.75 21.21
N SER A 624 7.02 4.57 22.16
CA SER A 624 8.45 4.62 21.88
C SER A 624 8.88 3.58 20.83
N LEU A 625 8.27 2.39 20.86
CA LEU A 625 8.56 1.32 19.91
C LEU A 625 7.92 1.60 18.54
N VAL A 626 6.69 2.12 18.53
CA VAL A 626 6.03 2.58 17.29
C VAL A 626 6.85 3.66 16.59
N ASN A 627 7.42 4.60 17.35
CA ASN A 627 8.32 5.62 16.83
C ASN A 627 9.63 5.02 16.29
N GLU A 628 10.22 4.05 16.99
CA GLU A 628 11.44 3.36 16.51
C GLU A 628 11.22 2.69 15.14
N ILE A 629 10.04 2.11 14.91
CA ILE A 629 9.69 1.47 13.63
C ILE A 629 9.10 2.45 12.60
N ASN A 630 9.09 3.77 12.89
CA ASN A 630 8.60 4.85 12.03
C ASN A 630 7.09 4.81 11.71
N GLY A 631 6.24 4.42 12.67
CA GLY A 631 4.79 4.52 12.54
C GLY A 631 4.19 3.66 11.42
N PHE A 632 3.16 4.17 10.76
CA PHE A 632 2.42 3.49 9.69
C PHE A 632 3.07 3.74 8.33
N ARG A 633 3.35 2.68 7.56
CA ARG A 633 3.97 2.84 6.23
C ARG A 633 2.91 3.18 5.18
N LEU A 634 3.21 4.15 4.32
CA LEU A 634 2.38 4.48 3.15
C LEU A 634 2.45 3.35 2.11
N GLY A 635 1.35 3.10 1.39
CA GLY A 635 1.27 2.07 0.36
C GLY A 635 0.90 0.67 0.87
N TYR A 636 0.34 0.60 2.08
CA TYR A 636 -0.20 -0.60 2.74
C TYR A 636 -1.62 -0.37 3.26
N GLU A 637 -2.32 0.61 2.70
CA GLU A 637 -3.70 0.96 3.08
C GLU A 637 -4.58 -0.30 3.02
N GLY A 638 -5.46 -0.46 4.02
CA GLY A 638 -6.28 -1.66 4.20
C GLY A 638 -5.55 -2.83 4.86
N SER A 639 -4.24 -2.73 5.12
CA SER A 639 -3.45 -3.71 5.88
C SER A 639 -2.34 -3.05 6.71
N GLN A 640 -2.49 -1.76 7.01
CA GLN A 640 -1.52 -0.94 7.72
C GLN A 640 -1.27 -1.45 9.15
N ASP A 641 -2.30 -1.99 9.81
CA ASP A 641 -2.17 -2.51 11.18
C ASP A 641 -1.42 -3.84 11.18
N TYR A 642 -1.68 -4.68 10.18
CA TYR A 642 -0.95 -5.93 9.99
C TYR A 642 0.54 -5.67 9.73
N ASP A 643 0.86 -4.64 8.93
CA ASP A 643 2.23 -4.18 8.72
C ASP A 643 2.89 -3.68 10.01
N LEU A 644 2.18 -2.85 10.78
CA LEU A 644 2.66 -2.30 12.04
C LEU A 644 3.01 -3.41 13.02
N VAL A 645 2.07 -4.34 13.26
CA VAL A 645 2.28 -5.45 14.21
C VAL A 645 3.42 -6.35 13.77
N LEU A 646 3.51 -6.71 12.48
CA LEU A 646 4.61 -7.57 12.01
C LEU A 646 5.98 -6.92 12.21
N ARG A 647 6.12 -5.61 11.99
CA ARG A 647 7.36 -4.87 12.28
C ARG A 647 7.63 -4.73 13.78
N LEU A 648 6.59 -4.56 14.59
CA LEU A 648 6.70 -4.46 16.05
C LEU A 648 7.17 -5.79 16.66
N THR A 649 6.62 -6.90 16.20
CA THR A 649 6.99 -8.27 16.65
C THR A 649 8.42 -8.68 16.24
N GLU A 650 9.05 -7.95 15.31
CA GLU A 650 10.48 -8.11 14.98
C GLU A 650 11.39 -7.43 16.02
N LYS A 651 10.83 -6.63 16.93
CA LYS A 651 11.55 -5.89 17.96
C LYS A 651 11.27 -6.37 19.38
N THR A 652 10.12 -7.00 19.61
CA THR A 652 9.69 -7.46 20.93
C THR A 652 8.83 -8.71 20.84
N ASP A 653 8.90 -9.53 21.89
CA ASP A 653 8.04 -10.68 22.17
C ASP A 653 7.11 -10.42 23.37
N LYS A 654 7.14 -9.22 23.95
CA LYS A 654 6.37 -8.81 25.13
C LYS A 654 4.94 -8.40 24.76
N ILE A 655 4.20 -9.37 24.24
CA ILE A 655 2.87 -9.19 23.65
C ILE A 655 1.85 -9.91 24.53
N PHE A 656 0.82 -9.18 24.95
CA PHE A 656 -0.15 -9.66 25.93
C PHE A 656 -1.58 -9.58 25.39
N HIS A 657 -2.40 -10.51 25.85
CA HIS A 657 -3.80 -10.62 25.49
C HIS A 657 -4.68 -10.36 26.71
N ILE A 658 -5.71 -9.53 26.54
CA ILE A 658 -6.81 -9.39 27.50
C ILE A 658 -8.01 -10.18 26.96
N PRO A 659 -8.36 -11.35 27.52
CA PRO A 659 -9.46 -12.20 27.03
C PRO A 659 -10.84 -11.66 27.46
N LYS A 660 -11.09 -10.38 27.16
CA LYS A 660 -12.34 -9.66 27.38
C LYS A 660 -12.72 -8.96 26.09
N ILE A 661 -14.02 -8.87 25.83
CA ILE A 661 -14.53 -8.10 24.70
C ILE A 661 -14.47 -6.63 25.06
N LEU A 662 -13.50 -5.91 24.53
CA LEU A 662 -13.27 -4.48 24.83
C LEU A 662 -13.48 -3.56 23.62
N TYR A 663 -13.82 -4.14 22.48
CA TYR A 663 -14.05 -3.46 21.21
C TYR A 663 -15.31 -3.99 20.54
N HIS A 664 -16.11 -3.07 19.97
CA HIS A 664 -17.30 -3.38 19.18
C HIS A 664 -17.09 -2.89 17.75
N TRP A 665 -16.97 -3.85 16.83
CA TRP A 665 -16.87 -3.56 15.40
C TRP A 665 -18.29 -3.38 14.82
N ARG A 666 -18.64 -2.16 14.40
CA ARG A 666 -19.98 -1.84 13.90
C ARG A 666 -20.17 -2.32 12.47
N ILE A 667 -21.29 -3.02 12.25
CA ILE A 667 -21.74 -3.46 10.93
C ILE A 667 -22.80 -2.48 10.42
N HIS A 668 -22.44 -1.68 9.40
CA HIS A 668 -23.37 -0.80 8.66
C HIS A 668 -23.03 -0.80 7.16
N ALA A 669 -23.90 -0.23 6.33
CA ALA A 669 -23.77 -0.27 4.87
C ALA A 669 -22.49 0.37 4.28
N ALA A 670 -21.76 1.16 5.08
CA ALA A 670 -20.48 1.76 4.72
C ALA A 670 -19.27 1.08 5.40
N SER A 671 -19.50 0.11 6.28
CA SER A 671 -18.47 -0.63 7.02
C SER A 671 -17.89 -1.76 6.17
N SER A 672 -16.58 -1.94 6.26
CA SER A 672 -15.88 -3.14 5.76
C SER A 672 -16.35 -4.45 6.41
N ALA A 673 -17.04 -4.39 7.55
CA ALA A 673 -17.60 -5.55 8.24
C ALA A 673 -18.80 -6.20 7.50
N SER A 674 -19.46 -5.44 6.61
CA SER A 674 -20.69 -5.88 5.94
C SER A 674 -20.48 -6.86 4.77
N GLY A 675 -19.23 -7.16 4.38
CA GLY A 675 -18.95 -8.19 3.40
C GLY A 675 -17.55 -8.17 2.80
N THR A 676 -17.24 -9.23 2.05
CA THR A 676 -16.02 -9.44 1.23
C THR A 676 -15.78 -8.38 0.14
N ASP A 677 -16.66 -7.38 0.04
CA ASP A 677 -16.51 -6.16 -0.77
C ASP A 677 -15.52 -5.15 -0.18
N ALA A 678 -14.84 -5.47 0.94
CA ALA A 678 -13.55 -4.87 1.26
C ALA A 678 -12.69 -4.92 -0.02
N LYS A 679 -12.46 -3.73 -0.62
CA LYS A 679 -11.97 -3.62 -1.99
C LYS A 679 -10.71 -4.52 -2.14
N PRO A 680 -10.57 -5.30 -3.23
CA PRO A 680 -9.51 -6.30 -3.40
C PRO A 680 -8.06 -5.83 -3.09
N TYR A 681 -7.81 -4.52 -3.11
CA TYR A 681 -6.51 -3.93 -2.76
C TYR A 681 -6.07 -4.27 -1.32
N ALA A 682 -6.98 -4.37 -0.35
CA ALA A 682 -6.61 -4.65 1.05
C ALA A 682 -5.99 -6.05 1.19
N TYR A 683 -6.59 -7.07 0.58
CA TYR A 683 -6.04 -8.42 0.61
C TYR A 683 -4.71 -8.54 -0.15
N GLN A 684 -4.55 -7.78 -1.24
CA GLN A 684 -3.27 -7.69 -1.97
C GLN A 684 -2.20 -6.97 -1.15
N ALA A 685 -2.58 -5.92 -0.40
CA ALA A 685 -1.71 -5.23 0.53
C ALA A 685 -1.25 -6.20 1.63
N ALA A 686 -2.13 -7.00 2.22
CA ALA A 686 -1.75 -8.04 3.19
C ALA A 686 -0.77 -9.07 2.62
N VAL A 687 -0.95 -9.54 1.38
CA VAL A 687 0.02 -10.42 0.70
C VAL A 687 1.39 -9.75 0.60
N LYS A 688 1.43 -8.46 0.25
CA LYS A 688 2.67 -7.67 0.18
C LYS A 688 3.31 -7.52 1.56
N VAL A 689 2.52 -7.18 2.59
CA VAL A 689 2.95 -7.05 3.99
C VAL A 689 3.62 -8.34 4.47
N LEU A 690 2.94 -9.48 4.28
CA LEU A 690 3.44 -10.79 4.70
C LEU A 690 4.71 -11.18 3.95
N SER A 691 4.72 -10.97 2.63
CA SER A 691 5.89 -11.25 1.78
C SER A 691 7.13 -10.46 2.23
N GLU A 692 6.94 -9.19 2.59
CA GLU A 692 8.03 -8.36 3.11
C GLU A 692 8.45 -8.76 4.53
N ALA A 693 7.50 -9.13 5.40
CA ALA A 693 7.81 -9.57 6.76
C ALA A 693 8.68 -10.83 6.78
N ILE A 694 8.30 -11.86 6.03
CA ILE A 694 9.11 -13.09 5.95
C ILE A 694 10.48 -12.82 5.32
N LYS A 695 10.57 -11.88 4.37
CA LYS A 695 11.83 -11.44 3.78
C LYS A 695 12.74 -10.72 4.79
N ARG A 696 12.19 -9.80 5.60
CA ARG A 696 12.96 -9.11 6.67
C ARG A 696 13.49 -10.08 7.71
N ARG A 697 12.75 -11.15 7.99
CA ARG A 697 13.13 -12.22 8.91
C ARG A 697 14.13 -13.23 8.33
N GLY A 698 14.43 -13.14 7.03
CA GLY A 698 15.29 -14.12 6.35
C GLY A 698 14.63 -15.50 6.17
N GLU A 699 13.30 -15.56 6.20
CA GLU A 699 12.48 -16.76 6.04
C GLU A 699 11.81 -16.75 4.65
N ASN A 700 12.58 -16.86 3.58
CA ASN A 700 12.04 -16.81 2.21
C ASN A 700 10.91 -17.83 1.98
N GLY A 701 9.90 -17.43 1.21
CA GLY A 701 8.73 -18.25 0.94
C GLY A 701 7.72 -17.54 0.05
N LYS A 702 6.58 -18.21 -0.18
CA LYS A 702 5.44 -17.70 -0.94
C LYS A 702 4.22 -17.58 -0.03
N ILE A 703 3.51 -16.47 -0.18
CA ILE A 703 2.23 -16.25 0.48
C ILE A 703 1.12 -16.74 -0.45
N ILE A 704 0.35 -17.72 0.03
CA ILE A 704 -0.82 -18.25 -0.66
C ILE A 704 -2.05 -17.70 0.05
N MET A 705 -2.81 -16.86 -0.65
CA MET A 705 -4.11 -16.38 -0.18
C MET A 705 -5.17 -17.45 -0.45
N ASN A 706 -6.06 -17.68 0.51
CA ASN A 706 -7.19 -18.57 0.30
C ASN A 706 -8.21 -17.91 -0.65
N GLU A 707 -8.61 -18.63 -1.69
CA GLU A 707 -9.52 -18.09 -2.72
C GLU A 707 -10.99 -18.05 -2.28
N GLU A 708 -11.38 -18.94 -1.37
CA GLU A 708 -12.76 -19.03 -0.86
C GLU A 708 -12.97 -18.14 0.37
N PHE A 709 -11.93 -17.97 1.18
CA PHE A 709 -11.94 -17.21 2.43
C PHE A 709 -10.86 -16.12 2.35
N LEU A 710 -11.22 -14.95 1.83
CA LEU A 710 -10.31 -13.80 1.74
C LEU A 710 -9.89 -13.32 3.14
N GLY A 711 -8.69 -12.75 3.24
CA GLY A 711 -8.09 -12.33 4.53
C GLY A 711 -7.38 -13.46 5.28
N TYR A 712 -7.37 -14.67 4.72
CA TYR A 712 -6.70 -15.84 5.27
C TYR A 712 -5.58 -16.32 4.35
N TYR A 713 -4.43 -16.65 4.96
CA TYR A 713 -3.19 -16.90 4.24
C TYR A 713 -2.49 -18.16 4.74
N THR A 714 -1.71 -18.78 3.84
CA THR A 714 -0.75 -19.83 4.16
C THR A 714 0.61 -19.40 3.65
N VAL A 715 1.62 -19.49 4.51
CA VAL A 715 3.02 -19.27 4.12
C VAL A 715 3.63 -20.62 3.77
N ARG A 716 4.07 -20.78 2.51
CA ARG A 716 4.88 -21.92 2.06
C ARG A 716 6.34 -21.48 1.98
N TYR A 717 7.17 -21.95 2.90
CA TYR A 717 8.57 -21.51 2.99
C TYR A 717 9.45 -22.24 1.98
N GLU A 718 10.58 -21.66 1.62
CA GLU A 718 11.58 -22.35 0.80
C GLU A 718 12.35 -23.35 1.66
N ILE A 719 12.45 -24.61 1.22
CA ILE A 719 13.29 -25.62 1.86
C ILE A 719 14.75 -25.28 1.56
N LYS A 720 15.54 -24.95 2.59
CA LYS A 720 16.95 -24.54 2.43
C LYS A 720 17.82 -25.71 1.95
N GLU A 721 17.57 -26.89 2.52
CA GLU A 721 18.28 -28.11 2.21
C GLU A 721 17.35 -29.30 2.41
N TYR A 722 17.38 -30.24 1.47
CA TYR A 722 16.62 -31.49 1.54
C TYR A 722 17.33 -32.51 2.44
N LYS A 723 17.38 -32.20 3.74
CA LYS A 723 17.97 -33.05 4.78
C LYS A 723 17.21 -34.35 4.96
N LEU A 724 17.88 -35.37 5.50
CA LEU A 724 17.28 -36.69 5.64
C LEU A 724 16.14 -36.66 6.69
N VAL A 725 14.96 -37.14 6.30
CA VAL A 725 13.83 -37.38 7.20
C VAL A 725 13.78 -38.85 7.59
N SER A 726 13.83 -39.16 8.88
CA SER A 726 13.60 -40.52 9.40
C SER A 726 12.14 -40.67 9.83
N ILE A 727 11.36 -41.42 9.05
CA ILE A 727 9.97 -41.77 9.35
C ILE A 727 9.97 -42.98 10.27
N ILE A 728 9.48 -42.82 11.49
CA ILE A 728 9.49 -43.82 12.56
C ILE A 728 8.09 -44.41 12.70
N ILE A 729 7.98 -45.73 12.54
CA ILE A 729 6.72 -46.45 12.59
C ILE A 729 6.83 -47.61 13.59
N PRO A 730 6.16 -47.56 14.75
CA PRO A 730 5.99 -48.73 15.61
C PRO A 730 4.90 -49.65 15.03
N THR A 731 5.10 -50.97 15.06
CA THR A 731 4.08 -51.92 14.59
C THR A 731 4.02 -53.19 15.44
N ARG A 732 2.86 -53.83 15.45
CA ARG A 732 2.64 -55.21 15.91
C ARG A 732 1.42 -55.79 15.20
N ASN A 733 1.63 -56.82 14.37
CA ASN A 733 0.60 -57.45 13.54
C ASN A 733 -0.15 -56.46 12.61
N LEU A 734 -1.27 -56.91 12.03
CA LEU A 734 -2.11 -56.19 11.05
C LEU A 734 -1.34 -55.82 9.79
N GLY A 735 -0.78 -56.85 9.15
CA GLY A 735 0.08 -56.70 7.98
C GLY A 735 -0.57 -55.88 6.88
N ASN A 736 -1.84 -56.13 6.58
CA ASN A 736 -2.60 -55.39 5.57
C ASN A 736 -2.67 -53.86 5.83
N ILE A 737 -2.90 -53.43 7.07
CA ILE A 737 -2.95 -52.02 7.46
C ILE A 737 -1.55 -51.40 7.37
N LEU A 738 -0.52 -52.10 7.88
CA LEU A 738 0.87 -51.67 7.75
C LEU A 738 1.26 -51.50 6.28
N ASN A 739 0.86 -52.43 5.41
CA ASN A 739 1.17 -52.36 3.99
C ASN A 739 0.48 -51.19 3.31
N GLN A 740 -0.76 -50.85 3.68
CA GLN A 740 -1.45 -49.65 3.19
C GLN A 740 -0.66 -48.38 3.56
N CYS A 741 -0.19 -48.28 4.80
CA CYS A 741 0.66 -47.18 5.26
C CYS A 741 1.95 -47.09 4.43
N LEU A 742 2.76 -48.16 4.41
CA LEU A 742 4.04 -48.19 3.69
C LEU A 742 3.87 -47.93 2.19
N HIS A 743 2.87 -48.53 1.56
CA HIS A 743 2.56 -48.30 0.16
C HIS A 743 2.22 -46.83 -0.11
N SER A 744 1.40 -46.20 0.74
CA SER A 744 1.07 -44.78 0.58
C SER A 744 2.29 -43.87 0.73
N ILE A 745 3.23 -44.19 1.62
CA ILE A 745 4.48 -43.44 1.81
C ILE A 745 5.35 -43.57 0.56
N PHE A 746 5.68 -44.78 0.13
CA PHE A 746 6.64 -45.00 -0.96
C PHE A 746 6.11 -44.59 -2.34
N GLU A 747 4.80 -44.68 -2.57
CA GLU A 747 4.19 -44.36 -3.88
C GLU A 747 3.76 -42.90 -4.01
N LYS A 748 3.32 -42.24 -2.93
CA LYS A 748 2.75 -40.89 -3.00
C LYS A 748 3.72 -39.78 -2.59
N SER A 749 4.71 -40.06 -1.73
CA SER A 749 5.60 -39.02 -1.21
C SER A 749 6.53 -38.47 -2.29
N THR A 750 6.63 -37.14 -2.37
CA THR A 750 7.48 -36.46 -3.36
C THR A 750 8.85 -36.01 -2.82
N TYR A 751 9.02 -35.99 -1.50
CA TYR A 751 10.28 -35.58 -0.88
C TYR A 751 11.43 -36.52 -1.25
N PRO A 752 12.58 -36.01 -1.68
CA PRO A 752 13.64 -36.83 -2.26
C PRO A 752 14.45 -37.62 -1.22
N ASN A 753 14.55 -37.14 0.03
CA ASN A 753 15.53 -37.64 0.99
C ASN A 753 14.89 -38.12 2.31
N TYR A 754 14.36 -39.34 2.31
CA TYR A 754 13.79 -39.96 3.51
C TYR A 754 14.18 -41.43 3.66
N GLU A 755 14.16 -41.90 4.90
CA GLU A 755 14.21 -43.31 5.28
C GLU A 755 12.99 -43.66 6.16
N VAL A 756 12.56 -44.91 6.11
CA VAL A 756 11.50 -45.48 6.94
C VAL A 756 12.11 -46.50 7.90
N ILE A 757 11.89 -46.29 9.18
CA ILE A 757 12.37 -47.12 10.29
C ILE A 757 11.15 -47.72 10.97
N LEU A 758 10.92 -49.00 10.69
CA LEU A 758 9.87 -49.78 11.31
C LEU A 758 10.44 -50.46 12.57
N ILE A 759 9.78 -50.32 13.72
CA ILE A 759 10.07 -51.13 14.90
C ILE A 759 8.97 -52.18 15.06
N ASP A 760 9.35 -53.44 14.85
CA ASP A 760 8.48 -54.58 15.06
C ASP A 760 8.48 -54.98 16.54
N ASN A 761 7.35 -54.74 17.23
CA ASN A 761 7.16 -55.04 18.64
C ASN A 761 6.63 -56.46 18.85
N GLY A 762 7.32 -57.43 18.24
CA GLY A 762 7.03 -58.86 18.39
C GLY A 762 5.81 -59.32 17.60
N SER A 763 5.72 -58.99 16.30
CA SER A 763 4.66 -59.50 15.42
C SER A 763 4.75 -61.03 15.27
N ASP A 764 3.66 -61.72 15.53
CA ASP A 764 3.53 -63.18 15.38
C ASP A 764 2.72 -63.57 14.13
N GLU A 765 1.99 -62.63 13.53
CA GLU A 765 1.23 -62.82 12.30
C GLU A 765 2.13 -63.04 11.07
N GLN A 766 1.84 -64.12 10.33
CA GLN A 766 2.58 -64.49 9.11
C GLN A 766 2.48 -63.42 8.01
N GLU A 767 1.30 -62.83 7.80
CA GLU A 767 1.08 -61.75 6.82
C GLU A 767 1.99 -60.54 7.10
N THR A 768 2.09 -60.11 8.36
CA THR A 768 2.96 -59.00 8.76
C THR A 768 4.43 -59.29 8.44
N LYS A 769 4.91 -60.50 8.74
CA LYS A 769 6.29 -60.92 8.46
C LYS A 769 6.60 -60.91 6.95
N GLU A 770 5.65 -61.38 6.14
CA GLU A 770 5.76 -61.38 4.68
C GLU A 770 5.83 -59.96 4.12
N ILE A 771 5.03 -59.04 4.64
CA ILE A 771 5.01 -57.63 4.24
C ILE A 771 6.31 -56.92 4.62
N ILE A 772 6.83 -57.17 5.81
CA ILE A 772 8.15 -56.65 6.23
C ILE A 772 9.25 -57.17 5.29
N ALA A 773 9.25 -58.46 4.97
CA ALA A 773 10.22 -59.05 4.05
C ALA A 773 10.11 -58.46 2.63
N TYR A 774 8.88 -58.24 2.15
CA TYR A 774 8.61 -57.60 0.87
C TYR A 774 9.24 -56.19 0.79
N TRP A 775 8.98 -55.33 1.78
CA TRP A 775 9.50 -53.95 1.77
C TRP A 775 11.01 -53.88 2.00
N LYS A 776 11.59 -54.79 2.80
CA LYS A 776 13.06 -54.93 2.90
C LYS A 776 13.71 -55.22 1.55
N ASN A 777 13.08 -56.05 0.72
CA ASN A 777 13.59 -56.40 -0.60
C ASN A 777 13.32 -55.31 -1.65
N ARG A 778 12.16 -54.64 -1.57
CA ARG A 778 11.75 -53.61 -2.51
C ARG A 778 12.50 -52.28 -2.31
N GLU A 779 12.70 -51.89 -1.05
CA GLU A 779 13.29 -50.60 -0.67
C GLU A 779 14.54 -50.75 0.22
N PRO A 780 15.54 -51.56 -0.15
CA PRO A 780 16.64 -51.95 0.76
C PRO A 780 17.53 -50.78 1.22
N LYS A 781 17.50 -49.65 0.50
CA LYS A 781 18.25 -48.43 0.87
C LYS A 781 17.48 -47.52 1.82
N ARG A 782 16.15 -47.54 1.77
CA ARG A 782 15.27 -46.59 2.45
C ARG A 782 14.44 -47.22 3.55
N PHE A 783 14.15 -48.52 3.50
CA PHE A 783 13.36 -49.23 4.49
C PHE A 783 14.24 -50.09 5.39
N LYS A 784 14.21 -49.80 6.69
CA LYS A 784 14.89 -50.58 7.73
C LYS A 784 13.85 -51.04 8.74
N CYS A 785 13.98 -52.28 9.21
CA CYS A 785 13.10 -52.81 10.25
C CYS A 785 13.93 -53.51 11.33
N TYR A 786 13.67 -53.13 12.58
CA TYR A 786 14.33 -53.63 13.78
C TYR A 786 13.31 -54.25 14.72
N GLU A 787 13.68 -55.34 15.37
CA GLU A 787 12.82 -56.02 16.34
C GLU A 787 13.05 -55.43 17.74
N LEU A 788 11.96 -55.27 18.50
CA LEU A 788 11.98 -54.92 19.91
C LEU A 788 10.77 -55.57 20.61
N ASP A 789 10.88 -56.86 20.95
CA ASP A 789 9.84 -57.60 21.66
C ASP A 789 9.84 -57.25 23.16
N ILE A 790 9.03 -56.24 23.50
CA ILE A 790 8.79 -55.77 24.88
C ILE A 790 7.28 -55.57 25.08
N PRO A 791 6.78 -55.54 26.33
CA PRO A 791 5.43 -55.06 26.61
C PRO A 791 5.20 -53.69 25.96
N PHE A 792 4.04 -53.52 25.31
CA PHE A 792 3.76 -52.34 24.50
C PHE A 792 3.93 -51.06 25.32
N ASN A 793 4.85 -50.21 24.88
CA ASN A 793 5.09 -48.87 25.41
C ASN A 793 5.46 -47.98 24.22
N TYR A 794 4.53 -47.13 23.81
CA TYR A 794 4.67 -46.32 22.62
C TYR A 794 5.88 -45.38 22.71
N ALA A 795 6.06 -44.73 23.85
CA ALA A 795 7.19 -43.83 24.10
C ALA A 795 8.53 -44.56 23.97
N LYS A 796 8.67 -45.71 24.64
CA LYS A 796 9.91 -46.50 24.63
C LYS A 796 10.27 -47.05 23.25
N ILE A 797 9.28 -47.51 22.48
CA ILE A 797 9.48 -48.02 21.12
C ILE A 797 9.98 -46.90 20.21
N ASN A 798 9.36 -45.71 20.28
CA ASN A 798 9.77 -44.56 19.49
C ASN A 798 11.15 -44.03 19.91
N ASN A 799 11.43 -43.90 21.21
CA ASN A 799 12.76 -43.53 21.71
C ASN A 799 13.84 -44.50 21.19
N TYR A 800 13.57 -45.81 21.22
CA TYR A 800 14.48 -46.81 20.64
C TYR A 800 14.67 -46.61 19.14
N ALA A 801 13.59 -46.34 18.38
CA ALA A 801 13.67 -46.07 16.95
C ALA A 801 14.55 -44.85 16.62
N VAL A 802 14.47 -43.79 17.43
CA VAL A 802 15.32 -42.59 17.28
C VAL A 802 16.80 -42.94 17.37
N THR A 803 17.19 -43.90 18.23
CA THR A 803 18.59 -44.37 18.29
C THR A 803 19.07 -45.11 17.03
N LYS A 804 18.15 -45.53 16.16
CA LYS A 804 18.44 -46.18 14.87
C LYS A 804 18.33 -45.22 13.68
N ALA A 805 17.73 -44.04 13.92
CA ALA A 805 17.53 -43.01 12.92
C ALA A 805 18.83 -42.32 12.53
N ASN A 806 18.94 -41.92 11.26
CA ASN A 806 20.07 -41.13 10.74
C ASN A 806 19.64 -39.71 10.36
N GLY A 807 18.35 -39.47 10.14
CA GLY A 807 17.81 -38.20 9.65
C GLY A 807 17.89 -37.03 10.63
N ASP A 808 18.13 -35.84 10.12
CA ASP A 808 18.12 -34.59 10.88
C ASP A 808 16.71 -34.24 11.38
N TYR A 809 15.68 -34.70 10.66
CA TYR A 809 14.29 -34.58 11.03
C TYR A 809 13.73 -35.96 11.40
N LEU A 810 12.99 -36.00 12.50
CA LEU A 810 12.30 -37.19 13.00
C LEU A 810 10.81 -37.01 12.73
N LEU A 811 10.18 -38.00 12.11
CA LEU A 811 8.74 -38.02 11.85
C LEU A 811 8.13 -39.24 12.53
N LEU A 812 7.42 -39.02 13.64
CA LEU A 812 6.65 -40.06 14.30
C LEU A 812 5.36 -40.30 13.51
N LEU A 813 5.08 -41.56 13.17
CA LEU A 813 3.94 -41.93 12.35
C LEU A 813 3.33 -43.25 12.82
N ASN A 814 2.01 -43.27 13.01
CA ASN A 814 1.32 -44.52 13.34
C ASN A 814 1.21 -45.45 12.11
N ASN A 815 1.22 -46.76 12.36
CA ASN A 815 1.15 -47.78 11.32
C ASN A 815 -0.21 -47.88 10.61
N ASP A 816 -1.25 -47.25 11.15
CA ASP A 816 -2.62 -47.21 10.63
C ASP A 816 -2.97 -45.85 10.01
N THR A 817 -1.98 -45.23 9.35
CA THR A 817 -2.13 -44.00 8.58
C THR A 817 -2.08 -44.25 7.07
N GLU A 818 -2.71 -43.40 6.28
CA GLU A 818 -2.57 -43.39 4.82
C GLU A 818 -2.33 -41.97 4.31
N VAL A 819 -1.25 -41.76 3.56
CA VAL A 819 -0.92 -40.47 2.96
C VAL A 819 -1.97 -40.06 1.92
N LYS A 820 -2.52 -38.83 2.02
CA LYS A 820 -3.44 -38.25 1.04
C LYS A 820 -2.75 -37.16 0.20
N THR A 821 -1.96 -36.29 0.85
CA THR A 821 -1.22 -35.19 0.19
C THR A 821 0.17 -35.66 -0.29
N PRO A 822 0.54 -35.53 -1.59
CA PRO A 822 1.84 -35.97 -2.10
C PRO A 822 3.08 -35.21 -1.56
N ASP A 823 2.98 -33.90 -1.37
CA ASP A 823 4.05 -33.01 -0.85
C ASP A 823 4.00 -32.86 0.68
N TRP A 824 3.46 -33.86 1.38
CA TRP A 824 3.25 -33.80 2.83
C TRP A 824 4.54 -33.63 3.64
N ILE A 825 5.62 -34.33 3.26
CA ILE A 825 6.93 -34.21 3.92
C ILE A 825 7.54 -32.83 3.64
N GLU A 826 7.46 -32.33 2.40
CA GLU A 826 7.87 -30.97 2.06
C GLU A 826 7.16 -29.96 2.95
N GLY A 827 5.82 -29.98 3.01
CA GLY A 827 5.03 -29.05 3.80
C GLY A 827 5.44 -29.04 5.28
N MET A 828 5.77 -30.21 5.85
CA MET A 828 6.29 -30.30 7.22
C MET A 828 7.73 -29.78 7.34
N VAL A 829 8.61 -30.12 6.39
CA VAL A 829 10.02 -29.70 6.38
C VAL A 829 10.17 -28.18 6.23
N GLU A 830 9.37 -27.56 5.37
CA GLU A 830 9.32 -26.11 5.17
C GLU A 830 9.20 -25.35 6.50
N GLN A 831 8.47 -25.93 7.45
CA GLN A 831 8.22 -25.34 8.76
C GLN A 831 9.19 -25.84 9.83
N VAL A 832 9.45 -27.14 9.93
CA VAL A 832 10.29 -27.72 10.99
C VAL A 832 11.73 -27.26 10.91
N GLN A 833 12.21 -26.82 9.75
CA GLN A 833 13.55 -26.25 9.60
C GLN A 833 13.71 -24.89 10.32
N ARG A 834 12.60 -24.20 10.62
CA ARG A 834 12.62 -22.86 11.23
C ARG A 834 13.04 -22.99 12.70
N PRO A 835 14.09 -22.28 13.15
CA PRO A 835 14.65 -22.47 14.51
C PRO A 835 13.64 -22.33 15.64
N THR A 836 12.61 -21.50 15.45
CA THR A 836 11.58 -21.25 16.47
C THR A 836 10.47 -22.32 16.53
N ILE A 837 10.39 -23.22 15.55
CA ILE A 837 9.39 -24.29 15.50
C ILE A 837 9.98 -25.54 16.14
N GLY A 838 9.21 -26.24 16.96
CA GLY A 838 9.64 -27.45 17.67
C GLY A 838 8.94 -28.72 17.17
N ALA A 839 7.61 -28.69 17.08
CA ALA A 839 6.81 -29.79 16.52
C ALA A 839 5.84 -29.30 15.44
N VAL A 840 5.69 -30.11 14.40
CA VAL A 840 4.78 -29.87 13.26
C VAL A 840 3.83 -31.05 13.13
N GLY A 841 2.52 -30.79 13.19
CA GLY A 841 1.45 -31.77 13.01
C GLY A 841 0.76 -31.65 11.65
N ALA A 842 0.06 -32.72 11.26
CA ALA A 842 -0.74 -32.79 10.04
C ALA A 842 -2.24 -32.85 10.36
N LYS A 843 -3.09 -32.48 9.39
CA LYS A 843 -4.54 -32.74 9.47
C LYS A 843 -4.81 -34.24 9.25
N LEU A 844 -5.42 -34.90 10.24
CA LEU A 844 -5.80 -36.31 10.13
C LEU A 844 -7.31 -36.43 9.99
N LEU A 845 -7.73 -37.27 9.05
CA LEU A 845 -9.13 -37.57 8.78
C LEU A 845 -9.48 -38.99 9.18
N TYR A 846 -10.70 -39.19 9.66
CA TYR A 846 -11.33 -40.49 9.70
C TYR A 846 -11.67 -40.98 8.27
N PRO A 847 -11.93 -42.28 8.08
CA PRO A 847 -12.27 -42.84 6.76
C PRO A 847 -13.57 -42.28 6.13
N ASP A 848 -14.41 -41.62 6.92
CA ASP A 848 -15.64 -40.96 6.49
C ASP A 848 -15.46 -39.46 6.16
N ASP A 849 -14.20 -39.02 5.99
CA ASP A 849 -13.81 -37.63 5.73
C ASP A 849 -14.23 -36.63 6.83
N THR A 850 -14.38 -37.10 8.07
CA THR A 850 -14.50 -36.23 9.24
C THR A 850 -13.14 -36.00 9.90
N ILE A 851 -12.98 -34.88 10.60
CA ILE A 851 -11.74 -34.51 11.29
C ILE A 851 -11.48 -35.48 12.45
N GLN A 852 -10.31 -36.11 12.43
CA GLN A 852 -9.76 -36.87 13.56
C GLN A 852 -8.80 -36.02 14.38
N HIS A 853 -7.95 -35.22 13.72
CA HIS A 853 -6.99 -34.33 14.35
C HIS A 853 -6.72 -33.11 13.46
N SER A 854 -6.63 -31.94 14.09
CA SER A 854 -6.14 -30.71 13.44
C SER A 854 -5.55 -29.76 14.49
N GLY A 855 -4.66 -30.29 15.33
CA GLY A 855 -4.19 -29.66 16.56
C GLY A 855 -4.80 -30.27 17.84
N VAL A 856 -4.04 -30.24 18.94
CA VAL A 856 -4.49 -30.65 20.27
C VAL A 856 -4.64 -29.41 21.16
N VAL A 857 -5.78 -29.31 21.83
CA VAL A 857 -6.05 -28.32 22.87
C VAL A 857 -5.92 -28.98 24.23
N VAL A 858 -5.07 -28.43 25.08
CA VAL A 858 -4.83 -28.88 26.45
C VAL A 858 -5.95 -28.35 27.36
N GLY A 859 -6.40 -29.16 28.30
CA GLY A 859 -7.56 -28.89 29.16
C GLY A 859 -8.86 -29.53 28.67
N ILE A 860 -9.00 -29.84 27.37
CA ILE A 860 -10.19 -30.56 26.89
C ILE A 860 -10.21 -31.98 27.46
N GLY A 861 -11.35 -32.39 28.04
CA GLY A 861 -11.50 -33.75 28.59
C GLY A 861 -10.55 -34.05 29.75
N ASP A 862 -10.36 -33.07 30.65
CA ASP A 862 -9.51 -33.09 31.85
C ASP A 862 -8.00 -33.02 31.64
N VAL A 863 -7.50 -33.28 30.43
CA VAL A 863 -6.06 -33.22 30.10
C VAL A 863 -5.82 -32.62 28.73
N ALA A 864 -6.32 -33.24 27.67
CA ALA A 864 -6.12 -32.78 26.29
C ALA A 864 -7.12 -33.47 25.34
N GLY A 865 -7.57 -32.74 24.30
CA GLY A 865 -8.52 -33.21 23.30
C GLY A 865 -8.20 -32.68 21.89
N HIS A 866 -8.81 -33.29 20.87
CA HIS A 866 -8.50 -32.99 19.48
C HIS A 866 -9.41 -31.88 18.96
N SER A 867 -8.83 -30.84 18.37
CA SER A 867 -9.56 -29.70 17.82
C SER A 867 -10.51 -30.12 16.68
N HIS A 868 -11.77 -29.67 16.75
CA HIS A 868 -12.82 -29.88 15.73
C HIS A 868 -13.17 -31.35 15.43
N LYS A 869 -12.84 -32.28 16.32
CA LYS A 869 -13.08 -33.72 16.12
C LYS A 869 -14.52 -34.01 15.67
N GLY A 870 -14.67 -34.86 14.66
CA GLY A 870 -15.95 -35.25 14.07
C GLY A 870 -16.57 -34.21 13.12
N SER A 871 -15.95 -33.04 12.94
CA SER A 871 -16.43 -32.06 11.96
C SER A 871 -16.14 -32.54 10.53
N PRO A 872 -16.91 -32.16 9.50
CA PRO A 872 -16.59 -32.49 8.11
C PRO A 872 -15.29 -31.84 7.62
N ASP A 873 -14.50 -32.50 6.76
CA ASP A 873 -13.23 -31.96 6.21
C ASP A 873 -13.38 -30.61 5.50
N ASN A 874 -14.53 -30.37 4.87
CA ASN A 874 -14.82 -29.16 4.09
C ASN A 874 -15.27 -27.94 4.94
N THR A 875 -15.35 -28.06 6.26
CA THR A 875 -15.61 -26.90 7.12
C THR A 875 -14.31 -26.13 7.34
N PRO A 876 -14.31 -24.79 7.25
CA PRO A 876 -13.15 -23.99 7.60
C PRO A 876 -12.88 -23.96 9.12
N GLY A 877 -13.81 -24.40 9.96
CA GLY A 877 -13.65 -24.45 11.43
C GLY A 877 -13.69 -23.08 12.11
N TYR A 878 -13.46 -23.06 13.43
CA TYR A 878 -13.48 -21.84 14.25
C TYR A 878 -12.52 -20.79 13.67
N PHE A 879 -13.05 -19.63 13.26
CA PHE A 879 -12.32 -18.57 12.56
C PHE A 879 -11.32 -19.10 11.51
N CYS A 880 -11.74 -20.04 10.65
CA CYS A 880 -10.93 -20.62 9.57
C CYS A 880 -9.68 -21.41 10.03
N GLN A 881 -9.66 -21.98 11.23
CA GLN A 881 -8.52 -22.77 11.73
C GLN A 881 -8.25 -24.09 10.99
N LEU A 882 -9.25 -24.70 10.35
CA LEU A 882 -9.08 -25.98 9.63
C LEU A 882 -8.52 -25.81 8.21
N ILE A 883 -8.33 -24.57 7.76
CA ILE A 883 -7.85 -24.24 6.41
C ILE A 883 -6.63 -23.30 6.40
N THR A 884 -6.10 -22.94 7.57
CA THR A 884 -4.83 -22.21 7.69
C THR A 884 -3.88 -22.86 8.69
N VAL A 885 -2.61 -22.46 8.67
CA VAL A 885 -1.63 -22.88 9.67
C VAL A 885 -1.96 -22.19 11.00
N ASN A 886 -1.89 -22.93 12.11
CA ASN A 886 -2.14 -22.37 13.44
C ASN A 886 -1.16 -22.95 14.46
N ASN A 887 -0.79 -22.13 15.44
CA ASN A 887 -0.15 -22.58 16.66
C ASN A 887 -1.12 -23.40 17.51
N TYR A 888 -0.61 -24.46 18.13
CA TYR A 888 -1.30 -25.27 19.12
C TYR A 888 -0.34 -25.59 20.25
N SER A 889 -0.85 -25.88 21.45
CA SER A 889 0.02 -26.32 22.54
C SER A 889 0.59 -27.71 22.28
N ALA A 890 -0.16 -28.58 21.59
CA ALA A 890 0.33 -29.88 21.17
C ALA A 890 -0.21 -30.32 19.79
N VAL A 891 0.48 -31.27 19.19
CA VAL A 891 0.06 -32.03 18.00
C VAL A 891 0.22 -33.53 18.27
N THR A 892 -0.50 -34.37 17.54
CA THR A 892 -0.52 -35.80 17.86
C THR A 892 0.67 -36.57 17.29
N GLY A 893 1.17 -37.56 18.04
CA GLY A 893 2.21 -38.49 17.60
C GLY A 893 1.79 -39.41 16.45
N ALA A 894 0.50 -39.43 16.06
CA ALA A 894 0.06 -40.17 14.89
C ALA A 894 0.67 -39.63 13.58
N CYS A 895 1.04 -38.34 13.54
CA CYS A 895 1.89 -37.73 12.51
C CYS A 895 2.52 -36.44 13.05
N LEU A 896 3.74 -36.54 13.58
CA LEU A 896 4.47 -35.43 14.22
C LEU A 896 5.91 -35.36 13.72
N MET A 897 6.30 -34.23 13.14
CA MET A 897 7.67 -33.96 12.74
C MET A 897 8.37 -33.00 13.71
N CYS A 898 9.62 -33.30 14.07
CA CYS A 898 10.49 -32.42 14.84
C CYS A 898 11.95 -32.54 14.36
N ARG A 899 12.80 -31.59 14.74
CA ARG A 899 14.26 -31.74 14.56
C ARG A 899 14.80 -32.73 15.57
N ARG A 900 15.76 -33.59 15.18
CA ARG A 900 16.43 -34.52 16.11
C ARG A 900 16.99 -33.79 17.32
N GLU A 901 17.69 -32.68 17.10
CA GLU A 901 18.30 -31.89 18.17
C GLU A 901 17.27 -31.42 19.22
N VAL A 902 16.06 -31.04 18.79
CA VAL A 902 14.99 -30.59 19.69
C VAL A 902 14.42 -31.76 20.47
N TYR A 903 14.20 -32.90 19.80
CA TYR A 903 13.73 -34.13 20.44
C TYR A 903 14.70 -34.60 21.53
N GLU A 904 16.00 -34.58 21.25
CA GLU A 904 17.05 -34.96 22.19
C GLU A 904 17.20 -33.95 23.32
N GLU A 905 17.11 -32.64 23.04
CA GLU A 905 17.21 -31.57 24.04
C GLU A 905 16.13 -31.69 25.13
N VAL A 906 14.91 -32.07 24.75
CA VAL A 906 13.78 -32.23 25.69
C VAL A 906 13.70 -33.62 26.33
N GLY A 907 14.65 -34.51 26.00
CA GLY A 907 14.71 -35.87 26.54
C GLY A 907 13.71 -36.85 25.92
N GLY A 908 13.24 -36.60 24.70
CA GLY A 908 12.35 -37.49 23.94
C GLY A 908 10.97 -37.71 24.57
N LEU A 909 10.32 -38.82 24.23
CA LEU A 909 9.02 -39.20 24.81
C LEU A 909 9.22 -39.77 26.22
N ASP A 910 8.33 -39.40 27.15
CA ASP A 910 8.38 -39.93 28.52
C ASP A 910 7.87 -41.38 28.56
N GLU A 911 8.75 -42.31 28.96
CA GLU A 911 8.44 -43.74 29.02
C GLU A 911 7.46 -44.13 30.14
N GLU A 912 7.17 -43.24 31.10
CA GLU A 912 6.10 -43.42 32.09
C GLU A 912 4.70 -43.26 31.46
N LEU A 913 4.60 -42.50 30.37
CA LEU A 913 3.39 -42.29 29.56
C LEU A 913 3.32 -43.37 28.47
N VAL A 914 3.00 -44.60 28.90
CA VAL A 914 3.06 -45.83 28.10
C VAL A 914 2.21 -45.74 26.83
N VAL A 915 1.01 -45.14 26.93
CA VAL A 915 0.04 -45.13 25.83
C VAL A 915 -0.56 -43.76 25.55
N ALA A 916 -1.08 -43.06 26.56
CA ALA A 916 -1.74 -41.78 26.38
C ALA A 916 -0.81 -40.60 26.72
N TYR A 917 -1.04 -39.47 26.06
CA TYR A 917 -0.44 -38.16 26.36
C TYR A 917 1.08 -38.02 26.21
N ASN A 918 1.81 -39.05 25.76
CA ASN A 918 3.27 -38.94 25.56
C ASN A 918 3.63 -37.89 24.49
N ASP A 919 2.82 -37.78 23.45
CA ASP A 919 2.92 -36.76 22.40
C ASP A 919 2.61 -35.36 22.91
N VAL A 920 1.57 -35.24 23.75
CA VAL A 920 1.23 -33.99 24.44
C VAL A 920 2.35 -33.56 25.39
N ASP A 921 2.88 -34.46 26.21
CA ASP A 921 4.02 -34.19 27.09
C ASP A 921 5.26 -33.75 26.30
N LEU A 922 5.59 -34.43 25.20
CA LEU A 922 6.69 -34.03 24.31
C LEU A 922 6.50 -32.60 23.81
N CYS A 923 5.31 -32.28 23.27
CA CYS A 923 5.00 -30.95 22.76
C CYS A 923 5.10 -29.86 23.85
N LEU A 924 4.66 -30.16 25.07
CA LEU A 924 4.73 -29.22 26.20
C LEU A 924 6.17 -29.03 26.70
N LYS A 925 7.02 -30.08 26.71
CA LYS A 925 8.46 -29.93 26.99
C LYS A 925 9.16 -29.07 25.93
N ILE A 926 8.80 -29.27 24.65
CA ILE A 926 9.26 -28.44 23.52
C ILE A 926 8.87 -26.98 23.73
N GLN A 927 7.61 -26.72 24.11
CA GLN A 927 7.13 -25.37 24.37
C GLN A 927 7.83 -24.72 25.57
N GLN A 928 8.10 -25.49 26.64
CA GLN A 928 8.83 -25.02 27.82
C GLN A 928 10.27 -24.56 27.49
N LYS A 929 10.87 -25.06 26.41
CA LYS A 929 12.17 -24.62 25.88
C LYS A 929 12.10 -23.36 25.02
N GLY A 930 10.91 -22.80 24.78
CA GLY A 930 10.70 -21.61 23.97
C GLY A 930 10.40 -21.87 22.50
N TYR A 931 10.24 -23.14 22.10
CA TYR A 931 9.79 -23.49 20.74
C TYR A 931 8.27 -23.40 20.61
N ARG A 932 7.79 -23.34 19.37
CA ARG A 932 6.36 -23.33 19.02
C ARG A 932 5.94 -24.61 18.33
N ASN A 933 4.74 -25.09 18.63
CA ASN A 933 4.12 -26.20 17.91
C ASN A 933 3.06 -25.66 16.95
N ILE A 934 2.94 -26.27 15.77
CA ILE A 934 1.99 -25.84 14.73
C ILE A 934 1.33 -27.03 14.06
N ASN A 935 0.12 -26.83 13.52
CA ASN A 935 -0.59 -27.81 12.71
C ASN A 935 -0.77 -27.31 11.27
N LEU A 936 -0.58 -28.21 10.30
CA LEU A 936 -0.68 -27.91 8.87
C LEU A 936 -1.98 -28.48 8.27
N PRO A 937 -2.93 -27.63 7.85
CA PRO A 937 -4.23 -28.09 7.33
C PRO A 937 -4.15 -28.70 5.93
N HIS A 938 -3.12 -28.34 5.16
CA HIS A 938 -2.92 -28.79 3.77
C HIS A 938 -2.15 -30.12 3.68
N VAL A 939 -1.51 -30.52 4.78
CA VAL A 939 -0.85 -31.82 4.94
C VAL A 939 -1.90 -32.78 5.49
N VAL A 940 -2.47 -33.63 4.62
CA VAL A 940 -3.61 -34.48 4.97
C VAL A 940 -3.25 -35.96 4.88
N LEU A 941 -3.65 -36.70 5.91
CA LEU A 941 -3.58 -38.16 5.96
C LEU A 941 -4.89 -38.72 6.50
N TYR A 942 -5.24 -39.96 6.13
CA TYR A 942 -6.22 -40.74 6.87
C TYR A 942 -5.56 -41.38 8.08
N HIS A 943 -6.31 -41.48 9.18
CA HIS A 943 -5.93 -42.23 10.37
C HIS A 943 -7.09 -43.14 10.75
N TYR A 944 -6.87 -44.45 10.68
CA TYR A 944 -7.92 -45.46 10.89
C TYR A 944 -8.23 -45.74 12.37
N GLU A 945 -7.50 -45.06 13.27
CA GLU A 945 -7.57 -45.01 14.74
C GLU A 945 -7.82 -46.33 15.48
N SER A 946 -6.92 -46.65 16.41
CA SER A 946 -7.09 -47.73 17.40
C SER A 946 -7.35 -49.11 16.78
N LYS A 947 -7.08 -49.33 15.49
CA LYS A 947 -7.21 -50.66 14.85
C LYS A 947 -6.21 -51.67 15.41
N SER A 948 -4.97 -51.24 15.64
CA SER A 948 -3.90 -52.08 16.19
C SER A 948 -3.93 -52.19 17.72
N ARG A 949 -4.41 -51.15 18.41
CA ARG A 949 -4.39 -51.03 19.88
C ARG A 949 -5.71 -51.42 20.57
N GLY A 950 -6.85 -51.27 19.90
CA GLY A 950 -8.19 -51.35 20.48
C GLY A 950 -8.56 -50.14 21.36
N TYR A 951 -9.82 -50.11 21.84
CA TYR A 951 -10.36 -49.03 22.68
C TYR A 951 -9.92 -49.14 24.16
N GLU A 952 -10.15 -48.08 24.95
CA GLU A 952 -9.91 -48.02 26.40
C GLU A 952 -11.06 -48.70 27.20
N ASP A 953 -11.30 -49.97 26.90
CA ASP A 953 -12.49 -50.71 27.35
C ASP A 953 -12.26 -51.59 28.57
N THR A 954 -11.04 -52.10 28.80
CA THR A 954 -10.73 -52.97 29.94
C THR A 954 -10.44 -52.18 31.24
N PRO A 955 -10.67 -52.77 32.44
CA PRO A 955 -10.34 -52.13 33.72
C PRO A 955 -8.88 -51.71 33.84
N GLU A 956 -7.96 -52.53 33.34
CA GLU A 956 -6.52 -52.28 33.39
C GLU A 956 -6.12 -51.08 32.50
N LYS A 957 -6.69 -51.01 31.29
CA LYS A 957 -6.49 -49.89 30.36
C LYS A 957 -7.01 -48.57 30.95
N LYS A 958 -8.22 -48.59 31.52
CA LYS A 958 -8.80 -47.43 32.21
C LYS A 958 -7.96 -46.98 33.41
N ALA A 959 -7.47 -47.93 34.23
CA ALA A 959 -6.61 -47.61 35.37
C ALA A 959 -5.27 -47.00 34.93
N ARG A 960 -4.65 -47.52 33.85
CA ARG A 960 -3.46 -46.91 33.24
C ARG A 960 -3.76 -45.50 32.73
N TYR A 961 -4.83 -45.31 31.96
CA TYR A 961 -5.23 -44.01 31.42
C TYR A 961 -5.43 -42.97 32.53
N GLN A 962 -6.12 -43.35 33.62
CA GLN A 962 -6.29 -42.47 34.79
C GLN A 962 -4.97 -42.12 35.48
N ARG A 963 -4.02 -43.06 35.55
CA ARG A 963 -2.68 -42.81 36.09
C ARG A 963 -1.90 -41.83 35.21
N GLU A 964 -1.89 -42.04 33.90
CA GLU A 964 -1.23 -41.16 32.94
C GLU A 964 -1.84 -39.75 32.95
N ALA A 965 -3.17 -39.65 33.04
CA ALA A 965 -3.86 -38.36 33.22
C ALA A 965 -3.42 -37.64 34.51
N LYS A 966 -3.26 -38.36 35.63
CA LYS A 966 -2.76 -37.77 36.88
C LYS A 966 -1.33 -37.26 36.75
N ILE A 967 -0.46 -37.96 36.03
CA ILE A 967 0.92 -37.50 35.76
C ILE A 967 0.86 -36.16 35.00
N MET A 968 0.04 -36.08 33.96
CA MET A 968 -0.14 -34.84 33.18
C MET A 968 -0.70 -33.71 34.03
N GLN A 969 -1.70 -33.95 34.86
CA GLN A 969 -2.28 -32.94 35.75
C GLN A 969 -1.28 -32.43 36.79
N GLN A 970 -0.46 -33.32 37.35
CA GLN A 970 0.58 -32.94 38.32
C GLN A 970 1.69 -32.12 37.68
N ARG A 971 2.12 -32.49 36.46
CA ARG A 971 3.24 -31.88 35.76
C ARG A 971 2.86 -30.58 35.04
N TRP A 972 1.72 -30.59 34.36
CA TRP A 972 1.28 -29.55 33.42
C TRP A 972 0.00 -28.83 33.87
N GLY A 973 -0.42 -28.98 35.13
CA GLY A 973 -1.68 -28.42 35.64
C GLY A 973 -1.90 -26.94 35.35
N LYS A 974 -0.83 -26.12 35.30
CA LYS A 974 -0.93 -24.70 34.92
C LYS A 974 -1.34 -24.51 33.46
N VAL A 975 -0.72 -25.23 32.53
CA VAL A 975 -1.03 -25.15 31.08
C VAL A 975 -2.37 -25.84 30.78
N ILE A 976 -2.72 -26.88 31.53
CA ILE A 976 -4.05 -27.52 31.46
C ILE A 976 -5.16 -26.56 31.87
N ALA A 977 -4.92 -25.72 32.88
CA ALA A 977 -5.88 -24.72 33.30
C ALA A 977 -6.03 -23.58 32.29
N HIS A 978 -4.93 -23.21 31.61
CA HIS A 978 -4.86 -22.11 30.64
C HIS A 978 -3.94 -22.50 29.47
N ASP A 979 -4.55 -23.03 28.40
CA ASP A 979 -3.83 -23.32 27.15
C ASP A 979 -3.62 -22.01 26.39
N PRO A 980 -2.37 -21.56 26.14
CA PRO A 980 -2.11 -20.28 25.47
C PRO A 980 -2.63 -20.22 24.03
N CYS A 981 -2.84 -21.36 23.37
CA CYS A 981 -3.36 -21.42 22.01
C CYS A 981 -4.90 -21.52 21.96
N TYR A 982 -5.59 -21.43 23.11
CA TYR A 982 -7.04 -21.58 23.22
C TYR A 982 -7.64 -20.55 24.19
N SER A 983 -8.70 -19.86 23.78
CA SER A 983 -9.28 -18.81 24.63
C SER A 983 -9.92 -19.39 25.91
N PRO A 984 -9.73 -18.75 27.08
CA PRO A 984 -10.41 -19.14 28.32
C PRO A 984 -11.93 -18.93 28.27
N ASN A 985 -12.44 -18.19 27.27
CA ASN A 985 -13.87 -17.97 27.01
C ASN A 985 -14.52 -19.12 26.23
N LEU A 986 -13.75 -20.15 25.86
CA LEU A 986 -14.21 -21.33 25.14
C LEU A 986 -14.20 -22.59 26.02
N SER A 987 -15.07 -23.54 25.68
CA SER A 987 -15.37 -24.70 26.50
C SER A 987 -14.26 -25.76 26.47
N GLN A 988 -13.75 -26.10 27.65
CA GLN A 988 -12.85 -27.25 27.84
C GLN A 988 -13.59 -28.60 27.96
N LYS A 989 -14.92 -28.62 27.77
CA LYS A 989 -15.71 -29.86 27.84
C LYS A 989 -16.02 -30.46 26.47
N ARG A 990 -15.82 -29.70 25.40
CA ARG A 990 -16.19 -30.06 24.03
C ARG A 990 -15.09 -29.67 23.06
N GLU A 991 -15.01 -30.39 21.94
CA GLU A 991 -13.97 -30.24 20.91
C GLU A 991 -14.36 -29.26 19.78
N ASP A 992 -15.46 -28.52 19.94
CA ASP A 992 -16.14 -27.75 18.88
C ASP A 992 -16.13 -26.23 19.10
N TYR A 993 -15.25 -25.71 19.96
CA TYR A 993 -15.10 -24.28 20.25
C TYR A 993 -16.40 -23.63 20.75
N PHE A 994 -17.18 -24.41 21.50
CA PHE A 994 -18.39 -23.91 22.14
C PHE A 994 -18.06 -22.80 23.17
N ILE A 995 -18.90 -21.78 23.29
CA ILE A 995 -18.72 -20.72 24.29
C ILE A 995 -18.77 -21.33 25.71
N LYS A 996 -17.82 -20.94 26.56
CA LYS A 996 -17.81 -21.33 27.97
C LYS A 996 -18.81 -20.49 28.76
N LEU A 997 -19.90 -21.09 29.18
CA LEU A 997 -20.85 -20.50 30.14
C LEU A 997 -20.48 -20.92 31.56
N LYS A 998 -20.50 -19.95 32.50
CA LYS A 998 -20.43 -20.20 33.95
C LYS A 998 -21.75 -20.77 34.45
N THR A 999 -22.85 -20.42 33.79
CA THR A 999 -24.18 -20.95 34.06
C THR A 999 -24.33 -22.36 33.52
N TYR A 1000 -24.75 -23.27 34.39
CA TYR A 1000 -25.39 -24.52 33.99
C TYR A 1000 -26.91 -24.33 33.97
N ILE A 1001 -27.53 -24.62 32.83
CA ILE A 1001 -28.98 -24.58 32.67
C ILE A 1001 -29.51 -25.99 32.88
N GLU A 1002 -30.16 -26.21 34.02
CA GLU A 1002 -30.87 -27.46 34.29
C GLU A 1002 -32.36 -27.28 33.98
N ILE A 1003 -32.82 -27.98 32.94
CA ILE A 1003 -34.24 -28.08 32.64
C ILE A 1003 -34.78 -29.33 33.33
N SER A 1004 -35.65 -29.15 34.32
CA SER A 1004 -36.36 -30.28 34.91
C SER A 1004 -37.42 -30.86 33.95
N PRO A 1005 -37.72 -32.16 34.04
CA PRO A 1005 -38.89 -32.73 33.37
C PRO A 1005 -40.18 -31.96 33.70
N ILE A 1006 -41.12 -31.95 32.77
CA ILE A 1006 -42.41 -31.29 32.98
C ILE A 1006 -43.18 -31.96 34.12
N SER A 1007 -43.58 -31.17 35.10
CA SER A 1007 -44.51 -31.59 36.14
C SER A 1007 -45.93 -31.32 35.67
N LEU A 1008 -46.74 -32.38 35.56
CA LEU A 1008 -48.16 -32.27 35.23
C LEU A 1008 -49.01 -31.92 36.47
N PRO A 1009 -50.18 -31.27 36.31
CA PRO A 1009 -51.15 -31.06 37.38
C PRO A 1009 -51.61 -32.38 38.02
N LYS A 1010 -51.90 -32.37 39.33
CA LYS A 1010 -52.41 -33.56 40.04
C LYS A 1010 -53.78 -34.02 39.56
N HIS A 1011 -54.58 -33.13 38.98
CA HIS A 1011 -55.93 -33.40 38.51
C HIS A 1011 -56.06 -33.02 37.03
N HIS A 1012 -56.62 -33.93 36.24
CA HIS A 1012 -56.94 -33.66 34.84
C HIS A 1012 -58.16 -32.72 34.77
N PRO A 1013 -58.09 -31.58 34.06
CA PRO A 1013 -59.23 -30.69 33.91
C PRO A 1013 -60.39 -31.40 33.19
N GLU A 1014 -61.60 -31.37 33.76
CA GLU A 1014 -62.77 -32.04 33.15
C GLU A 1014 -63.16 -31.47 31.78
N ALA A 1015 -62.77 -30.22 31.51
CA ALA A 1015 -63.00 -29.53 30.25
C ALA A 1015 -62.07 -29.99 29.11
N LEU A 1016 -61.03 -30.77 29.39
CA LEU A 1016 -60.12 -31.32 28.39
C LEU A 1016 -60.46 -32.79 28.10
N LEU A 1017 -60.33 -33.21 26.84
CA LEU A 1017 -60.44 -34.60 26.42
C LEU A 1017 -59.10 -35.33 26.56
N GLY A 1018 -57.99 -34.62 26.36
CA GLY A 1018 -56.64 -35.12 26.54
C GLY A 1018 -55.59 -34.05 26.20
N TYR A 1019 -54.39 -34.20 26.73
CA TYR A 1019 -53.25 -33.36 26.39
C TYR A 1019 -51.93 -34.08 26.71
N SER A 1020 -50.85 -33.64 26.08
CA SER A 1020 -49.49 -34.02 26.44
C SER A 1020 -48.55 -32.84 26.21
N ILE A 1021 -47.48 -32.79 26.99
CA ILE A 1021 -46.37 -31.88 26.75
C ILE A 1021 -45.12 -32.74 26.64
N ASP A 1022 -44.40 -32.61 25.54
CA ASP A 1022 -43.19 -33.35 25.26
C ASP A 1022 -42.06 -32.83 26.16
N SER A 1023 -41.10 -33.70 26.55
CA SER A 1023 -39.94 -33.26 27.35
C SER A 1023 -39.24 -32.10 26.64
N PRO A 1024 -38.96 -30.99 27.35
CA PRO A 1024 -38.36 -29.86 26.68
C PRO A 1024 -37.00 -30.26 26.14
N THR A 1025 -36.72 -29.84 24.92
CA THR A 1025 -35.47 -30.14 24.24
C THR A 1025 -34.70 -28.84 24.03
N PRO A 1026 -33.39 -28.89 23.72
CA PRO A 1026 -32.73 -27.76 23.09
C PRO A 1026 -33.58 -27.23 21.93
N GLY A 1027 -33.47 -25.94 21.64
CA GLY A 1027 -34.20 -25.25 20.59
C GLY A 1027 -34.22 -25.98 19.24
N LYS A 1028 -35.07 -25.50 18.33
CA LYS A 1028 -35.09 -25.93 16.93
C LYS A 1028 -33.68 -25.90 16.36
N HIS A 1029 -33.37 -26.88 15.52
CA HIS A 1029 -32.02 -27.04 14.95
C HIS A 1029 -30.90 -27.21 16.00
N PHE A 1030 -31.24 -27.64 17.22
CA PHE A 1030 -30.32 -27.77 18.36
C PHE A 1030 -29.76 -26.43 18.85
N ASP A 1031 -30.53 -25.35 18.76
CA ASP A 1031 -30.20 -24.08 19.42
C ASP A 1031 -30.10 -24.29 20.94
N LEU A 1032 -28.88 -24.26 21.45
CA LEU A 1032 -28.57 -24.44 22.87
C LEU A 1032 -28.73 -23.15 23.67
N GLY A 1033 -29.08 -22.04 23.05
CA GLY A 1033 -29.51 -20.78 23.67
C GLY A 1033 -31.02 -20.70 23.89
N ALA A 1034 -31.78 -21.72 23.46
CA ALA A 1034 -33.22 -21.80 23.59
C ALA A 1034 -33.71 -23.17 24.10
N ILE A 1035 -34.95 -23.17 24.57
CA ILE A 1035 -35.70 -24.36 24.97
C ILE A 1035 -36.93 -24.51 24.07
N LEU A 1036 -37.08 -25.67 23.47
CA LEU A 1036 -38.20 -26.04 22.63
C LEU A 1036 -39.26 -26.75 23.46
N ILE A 1037 -40.46 -26.17 23.49
CA ILE A 1037 -41.64 -26.70 24.17
C ILE A 1037 -42.66 -27.11 23.12
N ARG A 1038 -43.03 -28.40 23.12
CA ARG A 1038 -43.98 -29.01 22.19
C ARG A 1038 -45.04 -29.78 22.95
N GLY A 1039 -46.19 -29.99 22.31
CA GLY A 1039 -47.22 -30.84 22.86
C GLY A 1039 -48.48 -30.82 22.01
N TRP A 1040 -49.57 -31.30 22.60
CA TRP A 1040 -50.90 -31.25 22.02
C TRP A 1040 -51.97 -31.14 23.11
N VAL A 1041 -53.13 -30.58 22.76
CA VAL A 1041 -54.27 -30.45 23.67
C VAL A 1041 -55.59 -30.49 22.91
N ILE A 1042 -56.55 -31.26 23.44
CA ILE A 1042 -57.92 -31.36 22.91
C ILE A 1042 -58.89 -30.98 24.02
N GLY A 1043 -59.75 -30.01 23.74
CA GLY A 1043 -60.87 -29.66 24.63
C GLY A 1043 -62.07 -30.58 24.42
N LYS A 1044 -62.81 -30.86 25.49
CA LYS A 1044 -63.92 -31.82 25.49
C LYS A 1044 -65.20 -31.25 24.86
N ASN A 1045 -65.55 -30.01 25.23
CA ASN A 1045 -66.76 -29.32 24.76
C ASN A 1045 -66.45 -28.03 23.98
N SER A 1046 -65.23 -27.53 24.07
CA SER A 1046 -64.76 -26.29 23.45
C SER A 1046 -63.32 -26.49 23.00
N PRO A 1047 -62.96 -26.22 21.73
CA PRO A 1047 -61.62 -26.50 21.22
C PRO A 1047 -60.58 -25.58 21.87
N ALA A 1048 -59.36 -26.10 22.01
CA ALA A 1048 -58.23 -25.29 22.46
C ALA A 1048 -57.83 -24.31 21.35
N GLN A 1049 -57.66 -23.04 21.70
CA GLN A 1049 -57.36 -21.97 20.74
C GLN A 1049 -55.89 -21.54 20.83
N THR A 1050 -55.39 -21.28 22.03
CA THR A 1050 -54.02 -20.82 22.24
C THR A 1050 -53.33 -21.50 23.43
N ILE A 1051 -52.00 -21.59 23.37
CA ILE A 1051 -51.12 -21.91 24.50
C ILE A 1051 -50.43 -20.64 24.97
N LYS A 1052 -50.46 -20.39 26.27
CA LYS A 1052 -49.72 -19.34 26.96
C LYS A 1052 -48.60 -19.95 27.80
N ILE A 1053 -47.38 -19.51 27.53
CA ILE A 1053 -46.20 -19.78 28.35
C ILE A 1053 -46.00 -18.57 29.27
N VAL A 1054 -45.95 -18.80 30.58
CA VAL A 1054 -45.87 -17.73 31.58
C VAL A 1054 -44.77 -18.01 32.59
N CYS A 1055 -43.93 -17.02 32.91
CA CYS A 1055 -42.97 -17.09 34.01
C CYS A 1055 -43.11 -15.85 34.90
N ASN A 1056 -43.20 -16.02 36.22
CA ASN A 1056 -43.32 -14.93 37.20
C ASN A 1056 -44.38 -13.85 36.84
N SER A 1057 -45.52 -14.27 36.30
CA SER A 1057 -46.63 -13.44 35.80
C SER A 1057 -46.43 -12.77 34.43
N ASN A 1058 -45.23 -12.84 33.84
CA ASN A 1058 -44.96 -12.37 32.48
C ASN A 1058 -45.32 -13.45 31.46
N ILE A 1059 -46.05 -13.09 30.40
CA ILE A 1059 -46.29 -13.97 29.26
C ILE A 1059 -45.01 -13.98 28.42
N LEU A 1060 -44.33 -15.11 28.38
CA LEU A 1060 -43.13 -15.30 27.56
C LEU A 1060 -43.49 -15.59 26.10
N SER A 1061 -44.58 -16.32 25.88
CA SER A 1061 -45.03 -16.69 24.53
C SER A 1061 -46.52 -17.02 24.53
N GLU A 1062 -47.23 -16.65 23.46
CA GLU A 1062 -48.62 -17.03 23.20
C GLU A 1062 -48.75 -17.50 21.76
N ILE A 1063 -49.16 -18.76 21.56
CA ILE A 1063 -49.18 -19.43 20.25
C ILE A 1063 -50.53 -20.10 19.98
N PRO A 1064 -50.97 -20.22 18.71
CA PRO A 1064 -52.17 -20.96 18.36
C PRO A 1064 -51.98 -22.48 18.52
N VAL A 1065 -53.07 -23.19 18.81
CA VAL A 1065 -53.15 -24.65 18.74
C VAL A 1065 -53.63 -25.03 17.34
N ASN A 1066 -52.69 -25.26 16.43
CA ASN A 1066 -52.98 -25.57 15.02
C ASN A 1066 -51.94 -26.46 14.33
N GLN A 1067 -51.00 -27.04 15.08
CA GLN A 1067 -49.96 -27.89 14.50
C GLN A 1067 -50.52 -29.29 14.19
N ASN A 1068 -50.13 -29.82 13.04
CA ASN A 1068 -50.65 -31.08 12.54
C ASN A 1068 -50.13 -32.28 13.38
N ARG A 1069 -51.04 -33.09 13.91
CA ARG A 1069 -50.82 -34.25 14.78
C ARG A 1069 -51.72 -35.44 14.36
N PRO A 1070 -51.41 -36.09 13.23
CA PRO A 1070 -52.20 -37.21 12.73
C PRO A 1070 -52.19 -38.42 13.67
N ASP A 1071 -51.12 -38.57 14.46
CA ASP A 1071 -51.00 -39.59 15.51
C ASP A 1071 -52.06 -39.41 16.62
N VAL A 1072 -52.34 -38.16 17.01
CA VAL A 1072 -53.38 -37.83 18.01
C VAL A 1072 -54.77 -38.06 17.41
N ALA A 1073 -54.99 -37.66 16.16
CA ALA A 1073 -56.25 -37.87 15.46
C ALA A 1073 -56.64 -39.35 15.36
N ASN A 1074 -55.67 -40.24 15.11
CA ASN A 1074 -55.89 -41.68 15.04
C ASN A 1074 -56.38 -42.28 16.37
N VAL A 1075 -55.94 -41.72 17.50
CA VAL A 1075 -56.28 -42.20 18.85
C VAL A 1075 -57.64 -41.66 19.29
N TYR A 1076 -57.87 -40.35 19.14
CA TYR A 1076 -59.07 -39.71 19.70
C TYR A 1076 -60.25 -39.64 18.74
N GLN A 1077 -60.01 -39.66 17.42
CA GLN A 1077 -61.04 -39.69 16.36
C GLN A 1077 -62.16 -38.64 16.50
N VAL A 1078 -61.83 -37.47 17.07
CA VAL A 1078 -62.74 -36.32 17.18
C VAL A 1078 -62.36 -35.22 16.17
N PRO A 1079 -63.33 -34.45 15.64
CA PRO A 1079 -63.05 -33.37 14.69
C PRO A 1079 -62.06 -32.34 15.26
N GLY A 1080 -61.00 -32.03 14.51
CA GLY A 1080 -59.98 -31.05 14.90
C GLY A 1080 -58.83 -31.62 15.74
N ALA A 1081 -58.86 -32.91 16.10
CA ALA A 1081 -57.76 -33.58 16.80
C ALA A 1081 -56.46 -33.57 15.98
N GLU A 1082 -56.56 -33.58 14.65
CA GLU A 1082 -55.44 -33.50 13.73
C GLU A 1082 -54.71 -32.15 13.80
N ASN A 1083 -55.32 -31.09 14.32
CA ASN A 1083 -54.69 -29.78 14.48
C ASN A 1083 -54.46 -29.41 15.96
N SER A 1084 -54.45 -30.41 16.85
CA SER A 1084 -54.35 -30.22 18.31
C SER A 1084 -52.94 -29.88 18.81
N GLY A 1085 -51.95 -29.87 17.92
CA GLY A 1085 -50.55 -29.65 18.29
C GLY A 1085 -50.21 -28.20 18.55
N PHE A 1086 -49.16 -27.99 19.34
CA PHE A 1086 -48.54 -26.69 19.55
C PHE A 1086 -47.02 -26.84 19.67
N GLU A 1087 -46.32 -25.77 19.34
CA GLU A 1087 -44.86 -25.69 19.43
C GLU A 1087 -44.44 -24.24 19.63
N THR A 1088 -43.58 -24.00 20.63
CA THR A 1088 -42.91 -22.72 20.83
C THR A 1088 -41.47 -22.94 21.27
N GLU A 1089 -40.64 -21.96 20.99
CA GLU A 1089 -39.25 -21.89 21.39
C GLU A 1089 -39.08 -20.66 22.27
N LEU A 1090 -38.44 -20.81 23.42
CA LEU A 1090 -38.15 -19.72 24.35
C LEU A 1090 -36.64 -19.55 24.44
N ARG A 1091 -36.14 -18.33 24.26
CA ARG A 1091 -34.71 -18.09 24.45
C ARG A 1091 -34.41 -17.98 25.93
N TYR A 1092 -33.30 -18.55 26.39
CA TYR A 1092 -32.93 -18.51 27.81
C TYR A 1092 -32.78 -17.09 28.36
N VAL A 1093 -32.37 -16.15 27.51
CA VAL A 1093 -32.27 -14.73 27.87
C VAL A 1093 -33.62 -14.07 28.18
N GLU A 1094 -34.73 -14.64 27.72
CA GLU A 1094 -36.09 -14.17 27.99
C GLU A 1094 -36.66 -14.76 29.29
N ILE A 1095 -36.00 -15.79 29.84
CA ILE A 1095 -36.41 -16.48 31.05
C ILE A 1095 -35.72 -15.80 32.26
N PRO A 1096 -36.47 -15.33 33.26
CA PRO A 1096 -35.89 -14.80 34.50
C PRO A 1096 -34.93 -15.80 35.19
N ASP A 1097 -33.91 -15.29 35.89
CA ASP A 1097 -32.84 -16.09 36.54
C ASP A 1097 -33.38 -17.18 37.49
N GLU A 1098 -34.54 -16.94 38.12
CA GLU A 1098 -35.26 -17.91 38.95
C GLU A 1098 -36.77 -17.84 38.66
N GLY A 1099 -37.41 -18.98 38.36
CA GLY A 1099 -38.85 -19.04 38.12
C GLY A 1099 -39.39 -20.42 37.71
N GLU A 1100 -40.70 -20.62 37.88
CA GLU A 1100 -41.42 -21.76 37.28
C GLU A 1100 -42.07 -21.28 35.97
N ILE A 1101 -41.81 -21.98 34.87
CA ILE A 1101 -42.49 -21.75 33.59
C ILE A 1101 -43.79 -22.54 33.61
N PHE A 1102 -44.91 -21.86 33.44
CA PHE A 1102 -46.26 -22.44 33.40
C PHE A 1102 -46.76 -22.50 31.96
N ILE A 1103 -47.23 -23.68 31.55
CA ILE A 1103 -47.82 -23.94 30.23
C ILE A 1103 -49.32 -24.00 30.42
N LYS A 1104 -50.04 -23.02 29.85
CA LYS A 1104 -51.50 -22.90 29.99
C LYS A 1104 -52.17 -22.97 28.63
N THR A 1105 -53.35 -23.56 28.54
CA THR A 1105 -54.21 -23.51 27.35
C THR A 1105 -55.37 -22.54 27.57
N VAL A 1106 -55.80 -21.87 26.52
CA VAL A 1106 -57.02 -21.05 26.46
C VAL A 1106 -57.98 -21.71 25.47
N LEU A 1107 -59.17 -22.08 25.92
CA LEU A 1107 -60.22 -22.63 25.07
C LEU A 1107 -61.02 -21.52 24.38
N GLN A 1108 -61.76 -21.86 23.32
CA GLN A 1108 -62.56 -20.91 22.54
C GLN A 1108 -63.65 -20.19 23.36
N ASP A 1109 -64.07 -20.76 24.49
CA ASP A 1109 -65.03 -20.13 25.42
C ASP A 1109 -64.38 -19.16 26.42
N GLY A 1110 -63.06 -18.94 26.31
CA GLY A 1110 -62.27 -18.04 27.16
C GLY A 1110 -61.73 -18.69 28.45
N SER A 1111 -62.05 -19.96 28.72
CA SER A 1111 -61.52 -20.65 29.90
C SER A 1111 -60.02 -20.96 29.78
N ILE A 1112 -59.29 -20.86 30.90
CA ILE A 1112 -57.83 -21.06 30.96
C ILE A 1112 -57.48 -22.21 31.90
N PHE A 1113 -56.67 -23.16 31.42
CA PHE A 1113 -56.24 -24.32 32.21
C PHE A 1113 -54.72 -24.48 32.21
N LEU A 1114 -54.15 -24.88 33.34
CA LEU A 1114 -52.74 -25.26 33.44
C LEU A 1114 -52.56 -26.67 32.87
N LEU A 1115 -51.67 -26.83 31.90
CA LEU A 1115 -51.28 -28.12 31.32
C LEU A 1115 -50.04 -28.70 32.02
N GLY A 1116 -49.11 -27.85 32.46
CA GLY A 1116 -47.89 -28.32 33.12
C GLY A 1116 -46.99 -27.18 33.55
N LYS A 1117 -45.95 -27.53 34.30
CA LYS A 1117 -44.90 -26.60 34.70
C LYS A 1117 -43.50 -27.18 34.48
N ILE A 1118 -42.58 -26.31 34.07
CA ILE A 1118 -41.16 -26.61 33.93
C ILE A 1118 -40.43 -25.84 35.02
N LYS A 1119 -39.61 -26.53 35.81
CA LYS A 1119 -38.65 -25.86 36.68
C LYS A 1119 -37.40 -25.55 35.86
N PHE A 1120 -37.03 -24.28 35.91
CA PHE A 1120 -35.85 -23.76 35.27
C PHE A 1120 -34.88 -23.32 36.37
N HIS A 1121 -33.68 -23.89 36.37
CA HIS A 1121 -32.63 -23.50 37.31
C HIS A 1121 -31.42 -22.98 36.55
N GLN A 1122 -31.12 -21.71 36.77
CA GLN A 1122 -29.90 -21.07 36.32
C GLN A 1122 -28.86 -21.14 37.46
N TYR A 1123 -28.03 -22.18 37.46
CA TYR A 1123 -26.97 -22.28 38.47
C TYR A 1123 -25.69 -21.67 37.93
N MET A 1124 -25.17 -20.65 38.60
CA MET A 1124 -23.76 -20.30 38.47
C MET A 1124 -22.94 -21.45 39.06
N ILE A 1125 -22.13 -22.12 38.25
CA ILE A 1125 -21.16 -23.09 38.76
C ILE A 1125 -20.21 -22.30 39.67
N LYS A 1126 -20.27 -22.57 40.97
CA LYS A 1126 -19.43 -21.93 41.98
C LYS A 1126 -17.96 -22.32 41.85
#